data_AF-A0A4W6FEA4-F1
#
_entry.id   AF-A0A4W6FEA4-F1
#
_cell.length_a   1.000
_cell.length_b   1.000
_cell.length_c   1.000
_cell.angle_alpha   90.00
_cell.angle_beta   90.00
_cell.angle_gamma   90.00
#
_symmetry.space_group_name_H-M   'P 1'
#
loop_
_entity.id
_entity.type
_entity.pdbx_description
1 polymer ?
#
loop_
_entity_poly.entity_id
_entity_poly.type
_entity_poly.pdbx_seq_one_letter_code
_entity_poly.pdbx_strand_id
1 'polypeptide(L)'
;MQVYLAVIFAYGVLALNITEEKATCPLGYFPCGNLTMCLPQLMHCNGIDDCGNQADEENCGDNNGWPHLFDKYFGMPSYNTGTKSNVCLLGAVPELCQCRDLELDCDSTQLQDIPVVAMNVTMMSLQRNHLWRLRANIFFKYQSLQKLYLQHNKIQDVSPDAFRGLYNLTRLYLSYNKISILMPGVFQDLHKLEWLILENNNIHQISSMTFSGLNSLVLLVLLNNSLTKLDDICREMPRLNWLDLEGNLIETIGNVSFCSCSMLTVLVLQRNRISHIHEQAFSVLRKLGELDLSNNRLVTIPPNLFVLLGDLLQLNISYNTIVELQVDHFDKLHKLKSLSIEGIEIGNIQRRMFEPLKYLTHIYFKKFQYCGYAPHVRSCKPNTDGISSFEDLLANIVLRVFVWVVSATTCFGNIFVICMRSYIRSENKLHAMCIISLCCADGLMGIYLFMIGAYDLKFRGEYNRHAQAWMDSSQCQVIGSLAMLSTEVSVLLLTYLTLEKYICIVYPFQYLTPGWRRTVTILLGIWVFGFIVAFLPLACKGLFRNFYGTNGVCFPLHSEQPETLWAHVYSIVIFLGLNLVAFLIIVLSYASMFYNIQRTGTQTTKYSNHIKKEVTIAKRFFSIVITDSLCWIPIFILKILSLLQVEIPGTISSWVVIFILPINSALNPILYTLTTRPFKETIMQVWANYRQKRPLLSGHPAHHPSLTWQEMWPLQENSHGLTPGHPLEMTSALAKLTPVENANEEYNGTAACTQQQQKQHTVLSVRSQKQTPNMLTNNHTHTQTNELI
;
A
#
# COMPACT_ATOMS: atom_id res chain seq x y z
N MET A 1 62.46 -38.41 -30.26
CA MET A 1 62.15 -37.03 -29.80
C MET A 1 60.88 -36.47 -30.46
N GLN A 2 60.78 -36.41 -31.79
CA GLN A 2 59.62 -35.79 -32.49
C GLN A 2 58.23 -36.31 -32.07
N VAL A 3 58.06 -37.62 -31.85
CA VAL A 3 56.75 -38.19 -31.43
C VAL A 3 56.27 -37.63 -30.08
N TYR A 4 57.18 -37.34 -29.14
CA TYR A 4 56.81 -36.79 -27.83
C TYR A 4 56.32 -35.34 -27.91
N LEU A 5 56.88 -34.52 -28.83
CA LEU A 5 56.38 -33.16 -29.07
C LEU A 5 54.97 -33.17 -29.67
N ALA A 6 54.67 -34.10 -30.58
CA ALA A 6 53.34 -34.20 -31.21
C ALA A 6 52.23 -34.50 -30.19
N VAL A 7 52.48 -35.40 -29.22
CA VAL A 7 51.52 -35.70 -28.15
C VAL A 7 51.31 -34.51 -27.22
N ILE A 8 52.38 -33.78 -26.86
CA ILE A 8 52.29 -32.58 -26.02
C ILE A 8 51.50 -31.46 -26.75
N PHE A 9 51.69 -31.29 -28.06
CA PHE A 9 50.88 -30.33 -28.83
C PHE A 9 49.40 -30.75 -28.95
N ALA A 10 49.13 -32.05 -29.14
CA ALA A 10 47.75 -32.56 -29.20
C ALA A 10 46.98 -32.34 -27.89
N TYR A 11 47.61 -32.59 -26.72
CA TYR A 11 47.00 -32.31 -25.42
C TYR A 11 46.99 -30.81 -25.08
N GLY A 12 48.00 -30.03 -25.50
CA GLY A 12 48.04 -28.58 -25.29
C GLY A 12 46.96 -27.82 -26.03
N VAL A 13 46.60 -28.24 -27.25
CA VAL A 13 45.50 -27.62 -28.03
C VAL A 13 44.12 -28.01 -27.50
N LEU A 14 43.97 -29.18 -26.85
CA LEU A 14 42.73 -29.56 -26.19
C LEU A 14 42.46 -28.80 -24.87
N ALA A 15 43.49 -28.16 -24.30
CA ALA A 15 43.39 -27.39 -23.05
C ALA A 15 43.12 -25.87 -23.26
N LEU A 16 43.06 -25.41 -24.52
CA LEU A 16 42.86 -24.00 -24.88
C LEU A 16 41.64 -23.76 -25.78
N ASN A 17 40.62 -24.62 -25.64
CA ASN A 17 39.30 -24.38 -26.21
C ASN A 17 38.18 -24.56 -25.16
N ILE A 18 38.43 -24.09 -23.93
CA ILE A 18 37.34 -23.65 -23.05
C ILE A 18 36.79 -22.37 -23.69
N THR A 19 35.85 -22.55 -24.62
CA THR A 19 34.85 -21.53 -24.85
C THR A 19 34.15 -21.28 -23.52
N GLU A 20 33.98 -20.02 -23.13
CA GLU A 20 33.00 -19.68 -22.11
C GLU A 20 31.62 -20.07 -22.62
N GLU A 21 31.19 -21.30 -22.30
CA GLU A 21 29.77 -21.62 -22.21
C GLU A 21 29.20 -20.74 -21.09
N LYS A 22 28.82 -19.50 -21.46
CA LYS A 22 27.87 -18.70 -20.67
C LYS A 22 26.73 -19.63 -20.32
N ALA A 23 26.60 -20.01 -19.06
CA ALA A 23 25.65 -21.02 -18.61
C ALA A 23 24.27 -20.68 -19.17
N THR A 24 23.81 -21.46 -20.16
CA THR A 24 22.58 -21.16 -20.89
C THR A 24 21.41 -21.56 -20.02
N CYS A 25 21.11 -20.68 -19.06
CA CYS A 25 20.02 -20.86 -18.11
C CYS A 25 18.70 -21.12 -18.86
N PRO A 26 17.85 -22.02 -18.34
CA PRO A 26 16.55 -22.28 -18.94
C PRO A 26 15.71 -21.00 -18.98
N LEU A 27 14.87 -20.85 -20.01
CA LEU A 27 14.05 -19.66 -20.20
C LEU A 27 13.17 -19.38 -18.97
N GLY A 28 13.32 -18.19 -18.39
CA GLY A 28 12.81 -17.83 -17.05
C GLY A 28 13.89 -17.69 -15.96
N TYR A 29 15.15 -18.06 -16.26
CA TYR A 29 16.27 -18.03 -15.33
C TYR A 29 17.47 -17.27 -15.92
N PHE A 30 18.28 -16.67 -15.04
CA PHE A 30 19.45 -15.85 -15.38
C PHE A 30 20.66 -16.26 -14.50
N PRO A 31 21.90 -16.09 -14.97
CA PRO A 31 23.09 -16.54 -14.23
C PRO A 31 23.46 -15.58 -13.09
N CYS A 32 24.00 -16.13 -12.01
CA CYS A 32 24.61 -15.40 -10.89
C CYS A 32 25.98 -14.81 -11.28
N GLY A 33 25.98 -13.87 -12.22
CA GLY A 33 27.19 -13.29 -12.81
C GLY A 33 28.00 -14.37 -13.54
N ASN A 34 29.19 -14.67 -13.03
CA ASN A 34 30.09 -15.70 -13.57
C ASN A 34 29.93 -17.09 -12.92
N LEU A 35 28.98 -17.27 -11.99
CA LEU A 35 28.68 -18.58 -11.41
C LEU A 35 27.85 -19.43 -12.39
N THR A 36 28.02 -20.75 -12.34
CA THR A 36 27.18 -21.72 -13.08
C THR A 36 25.77 -21.89 -12.47
N MET A 37 25.47 -21.17 -11.39
CA MET A 37 24.15 -21.11 -10.79
C MET A 37 23.23 -20.18 -11.59
N CYS A 38 22.03 -20.67 -11.89
CA CYS A 38 20.96 -19.92 -12.55
C CYS A 38 19.82 -19.70 -11.56
N LEU A 39 19.48 -18.45 -11.25
CA LEU A 39 18.30 -18.09 -10.45
C LEU A 39 17.11 -17.71 -11.34
N PRO A 40 15.86 -17.93 -10.89
CA PRO A 40 14.68 -17.48 -11.62
C PRO A 40 14.61 -15.95 -11.69
N GLN A 41 13.96 -15.43 -12.72
CA GLN A 41 13.67 -14.00 -12.97
C GLN A 41 13.28 -13.21 -11.71
N LEU A 42 12.49 -13.83 -10.83
CA LEU A 42 11.94 -13.24 -9.60
C LEU A 42 12.96 -13.02 -8.46
N MET A 43 14.11 -13.68 -8.50
CA MET A 43 15.20 -13.54 -7.51
C MET A 43 16.24 -12.48 -7.91
N HIS A 44 16.23 -12.01 -9.16
CA HIS A 44 17.03 -10.84 -9.53
C HIS A 44 16.28 -9.56 -9.17
N CYS A 45 16.98 -8.59 -8.58
CA CYS A 45 16.43 -7.28 -8.25
C CYS A 45 15.25 -7.35 -7.24
N ASN A 46 15.36 -8.21 -6.23
CA ASN A 46 14.40 -8.38 -5.14
C ASN A 46 14.84 -7.71 -3.81
N GLY A 47 16.10 -7.27 -3.70
CA GLY A 47 16.70 -6.68 -2.50
C GLY A 47 17.40 -7.68 -1.56
N ILE A 48 17.68 -8.90 -2.02
CA ILE A 48 18.25 -10.03 -1.27
C ILE A 48 19.40 -10.63 -2.10
N ASP A 49 20.48 -11.03 -1.43
CA ASP A 49 21.61 -11.75 -2.06
C ASP A 49 21.33 -13.26 -2.04
N ASP A 50 20.56 -13.73 -3.03
CA ASP A 50 20.22 -15.14 -3.24
C ASP A 50 21.37 -15.89 -3.97
N CYS A 51 22.23 -15.18 -4.70
CA CYS A 51 23.43 -15.69 -5.36
C CYS A 51 24.61 -15.93 -4.39
N GLY A 52 24.64 -15.27 -3.23
CA GLY A 52 25.78 -15.25 -2.30
C GLY A 52 26.99 -14.45 -2.79
N ASN A 53 26.78 -13.58 -3.80
CA ASN A 53 27.80 -12.69 -4.37
C ASN A 53 27.23 -11.36 -4.90
N GLN A 54 25.96 -11.05 -4.62
CA GLN A 54 25.23 -9.83 -5.01
C GLN A 54 25.06 -9.60 -6.52
N ALA A 55 25.47 -10.54 -7.39
CA ALA A 55 25.36 -10.40 -8.84
C ALA A 55 23.91 -10.39 -9.36
N ASP A 56 22.98 -10.92 -8.56
CA ASP A 56 21.52 -10.82 -8.69
C ASP A 56 20.97 -9.41 -8.48
N GLU A 57 21.55 -8.66 -7.54
CA GLU A 57 21.21 -7.26 -7.24
C GLU A 57 22.05 -6.24 -8.04
N GLU A 58 23.15 -6.66 -8.68
CA GLU A 58 23.92 -5.80 -9.58
C GLU A 58 23.12 -5.39 -10.83
N ASN A 59 23.17 -4.08 -11.16
CA ASN A 59 22.54 -3.46 -12.33
C ASN A 59 21.00 -3.54 -12.36
N CYS A 60 20.38 -3.46 -11.18
CA CYS A 60 18.92 -3.44 -11.00
C CYS A 60 18.25 -2.06 -11.11
N GLY A 61 19.04 -0.99 -11.25
CA GLY A 61 18.56 0.33 -11.64
C GLY A 61 18.52 0.47 -13.16
N ASP A 62 17.40 0.90 -13.72
CA ASP A 62 17.21 1.06 -15.16
C ASP A 62 17.90 2.33 -15.70
N ASN A 63 19.21 2.25 -15.83
CA ASN A 63 20.06 3.33 -16.34
C ASN A 63 20.17 3.30 -17.89
N ASN A 64 19.27 2.63 -18.60
CA ASN A 64 19.43 2.35 -20.04
C ASN A 64 19.16 3.54 -20.97
N GLY A 65 18.39 4.52 -20.51
CA GLY A 65 18.16 5.81 -21.15
C GLY A 65 19.21 6.85 -20.74
N TRP A 66 18.74 8.01 -20.29
CA TRP A 66 19.56 9.22 -20.19
C TRP A 66 20.90 9.06 -19.46
N PRO A 67 21.02 8.44 -18.26
CA PRO A 67 22.30 8.38 -17.54
C PRO A 67 23.43 7.79 -18.40
N HIS A 68 23.17 6.68 -19.10
CA HIS A 68 24.13 6.05 -20.00
C HIS A 68 24.31 6.81 -21.34
N LEU A 69 23.33 7.63 -21.76
CA LEU A 69 23.47 8.51 -22.93
C LEU A 69 24.25 9.80 -22.59
N PHE A 70 24.16 10.30 -21.37
CA PHE A 70 24.86 11.51 -20.91
C PHE A 70 26.37 11.31 -20.92
N ASP A 71 26.87 10.30 -20.22
CA ASP A 71 28.31 10.04 -20.14
C ASP A 71 28.90 9.69 -21.51
N LYS A 72 28.12 9.07 -22.39
CA LYS A 72 28.52 8.74 -23.77
C LYS A 72 28.65 9.96 -24.70
N TYR A 73 27.79 10.97 -24.58
CA TYR A 73 27.74 12.11 -25.51
C TYR A 73 28.24 13.44 -24.94
N PHE A 74 28.20 13.59 -23.62
CA PHE A 74 28.49 14.83 -22.89
C PHE A 74 29.53 14.63 -21.77
N GLY A 75 29.84 13.37 -21.42
CA GLY A 75 30.94 12.91 -20.55
C GLY A 75 31.31 13.86 -19.43
N MET A 76 30.70 13.68 -18.24
CA MET A 76 30.86 14.60 -17.10
C MET A 76 32.31 15.12 -17.00
N PRO A 77 32.54 16.45 -17.09
CA PRO A 77 33.86 16.98 -16.86
C PRO A 77 34.22 16.67 -15.41
N SER A 78 35.13 15.71 -15.23
CA SER A 78 35.68 15.37 -13.93
C SER A 78 36.02 16.66 -13.19
N TYR A 79 35.66 16.72 -11.90
CA TYR A 79 36.04 17.81 -11.01
C TYR A 79 37.55 17.71 -10.68
N ASN A 80 38.37 17.76 -11.74
CA ASN A 80 39.78 18.06 -11.68
C ASN A 80 39.93 19.43 -11.04
N THR A 81 40.12 19.41 -9.72
CA THR A 81 40.64 20.50 -8.90
C THR A 81 42.12 20.76 -9.20
N GLY A 82 42.47 20.75 -10.50
CA GLY A 82 43.64 21.46 -11.00
C GLY A 82 43.52 22.91 -10.52
N THR A 83 44.59 23.40 -9.90
CA THR A 83 44.56 24.60 -9.07
C THR A 83 44.30 25.87 -9.89
N LYS A 84 43.02 26.20 -10.09
CA LYS A 84 42.56 27.54 -10.49
C LYS A 84 43.18 28.58 -9.57
N SER A 85 43.54 29.74 -10.11
CA SER A 85 44.16 30.76 -9.28
C SER A 85 43.10 31.54 -8.52
N ASN A 86 43.40 31.87 -7.26
CA ASN A 86 42.56 32.73 -6.45
C ASN A 86 42.78 34.23 -6.76
N VAL A 87 43.48 34.56 -7.86
CA VAL A 87 43.72 35.94 -8.29
C VAL A 87 42.60 36.39 -9.21
N CYS A 88 41.97 37.52 -8.92
CA CYS A 88 40.98 38.12 -9.81
C CYS A 88 41.66 38.89 -10.95
N LEU A 89 41.37 38.50 -12.20
CA LEU A 89 41.88 39.18 -13.41
C LEU A 89 40.83 40.11 -14.06
N LEU A 90 39.69 40.31 -13.40
CA LEU A 90 38.58 41.16 -13.86
C LEU A 90 38.65 42.62 -13.36
N GLY A 91 39.67 42.96 -12.56
CA GLY A 91 39.88 44.32 -12.05
C GLY A 91 38.92 44.66 -10.90
N ALA A 92 38.21 45.79 -11.02
CA ALA A 92 37.22 46.21 -10.03
C ALA A 92 35.94 45.36 -10.15
N VAL A 93 35.54 44.74 -9.04
CA VAL A 93 34.38 43.84 -8.89
C VAL A 93 33.56 44.32 -7.68
N PRO A 94 32.21 44.22 -7.67
CA PRO A 94 31.41 44.62 -6.52
C PRO A 94 31.75 43.81 -5.26
N GLU A 95 31.77 44.44 -4.08
CA GLU A 95 32.22 43.83 -2.81
C GLU A 95 31.46 42.56 -2.40
N LEU A 96 30.22 42.39 -2.87
CA LEU A 96 29.39 41.21 -2.62
C LEU A 96 29.63 40.05 -3.58
N CYS A 97 30.44 40.24 -4.63
CA CYS A 97 30.74 39.22 -5.64
C CYS A 97 32.12 38.60 -5.42
N GLN A 98 32.24 37.29 -5.61
CA GLN A 98 33.52 36.58 -5.70
C GLN A 98 34.06 36.62 -7.13
N CYS A 99 35.38 36.64 -7.27
CA CYS A 99 36.08 36.61 -8.56
C CYS A 99 37.26 35.64 -8.48
N ARG A 100 37.42 34.77 -9.48
CA ARG A 100 38.54 33.80 -9.57
C ARG A 100 38.97 33.69 -11.02
N ASP A 101 40.24 33.97 -11.32
CA ASP A 101 40.76 34.12 -12.68
C ASP A 101 39.89 35.08 -13.52
N LEU A 102 39.09 34.56 -14.46
CA LEU A 102 38.16 35.30 -15.33
C LEU A 102 36.67 34.95 -15.08
N GLU A 103 36.38 34.28 -13.96
CA GLU A 103 35.04 33.86 -13.55
C GLU A 103 34.50 34.82 -12.47
N LEU A 104 33.27 35.30 -12.65
CA LEU A 104 32.53 36.16 -11.72
C LEU A 104 31.35 35.40 -11.11
N ASP A 105 31.22 35.45 -9.79
CA ASP A 105 30.12 34.89 -9.01
C ASP A 105 29.51 35.98 -8.14
N CYS A 106 28.24 36.31 -8.37
CA CYS A 106 27.46 37.29 -7.60
C CYS A 106 26.20 36.64 -7.02
N ASP A 107 26.28 35.39 -6.58
CA ASP A 107 25.09 34.61 -6.23
C ASP A 107 24.43 35.07 -4.93
N SER A 108 23.10 35.15 -4.93
CA SER A 108 22.27 35.58 -3.79
C SER A 108 22.51 37.02 -3.28
N THR A 109 23.14 37.89 -4.08
CA THR A 109 23.54 39.27 -3.71
C THR A 109 22.42 40.33 -3.82
N GLN A 110 21.17 39.90 -4.02
CA GLN A 110 19.96 40.74 -4.16
C GLN A 110 19.98 41.74 -5.35
N LEU A 111 20.83 41.51 -6.36
CA LEU A 111 20.98 42.41 -7.52
C LEU A 111 19.68 42.59 -8.31
N GLN A 112 19.40 43.84 -8.71
CA GLN A 112 18.24 44.22 -9.54
C GLN A 112 18.61 44.52 -11.01
N ASP A 113 19.90 44.73 -11.29
CA ASP A 113 20.47 45.00 -12.61
C ASP A 113 21.86 44.32 -12.71
N ILE A 114 22.38 44.16 -13.93
CA ILE A 114 23.61 43.39 -14.19
C ILE A 114 24.87 44.22 -13.82
N PRO A 115 25.85 43.64 -13.08
CA PRO A 115 27.04 44.36 -12.64
C PRO A 115 27.98 44.72 -13.79
N VAL A 116 28.76 45.79 -13.60
CA VAL A 116 29.73 46.32 -14.57
C VAL A 116 31.12 45.79 -14.24
N VAL A 117 31.58 44.76 -14.96
CA VAL A 117 32.96 44.24 -14.89
C VAL A 117 33.70 44.36 -16.23
N ALA A 118 34.95 43.89 -16.27
CA ALA A 118 35.80 43.86 -17.45
C ALA A 118 35.24 42.97 -18.59
N MET A 119 35.68 43.26 -19.83
CA MET A 119 35.15 42.66 -21.07
C MET A 119 35.61 41.21 -21.32
N ASN A 120 36.69 40.80 -20.65
CA ASN A 120 37.35 39.49 -20.76
C ASN A 120 36.77 38.39 -19.86
N VAL A 121 35.68 38.66 -19.15
CA VAL A 121 34.96 37.68 -18.31
C VAL A 121 34.50 36.47 -19.14
N THR A 122 34.80 35.26 -18.64
CA THR A 122 34.50 33.98 -19.33
C THR A 122 33.32 33.23 -18.70
N MET A 123 33.06 33.44 -17.41
CA MET A 123 31.88 32.94 -16.70
C MET A 123 31.27 34.06 -15.86
N MET A 124 29.94 34.20 -15.89
CA MET A 124 29.19 35.13 -15.07
C MET A 124 28.00 34.41 -14.43
N SER A 125 28.04 34.26 -13.10
CA SER A 125 26.93 33.77 -12.30
C SER A 125 26.25 34.91 -11.56
N LEU A 126 24.94 35.06 -11.78
CA LEU A 126 24.06 36.05 -11.15
C LEU A 126 22.81 35.35 -10.57
N GLN A 127 22.92 34.09 -10.13
CA GLN A 127 21.75 33.32 -9.70
C GLN A 127 21.19 33.76 -8.34
N ARG A 128 19.92 33.41 -8.07
CA ARG A 128 19.23 33.72 -6.80
C ARG A 128 19.11 35.22 -6.48
N ASN A 129 19.12 36.06 -7.52
CA ASN A 129 19.04 37.52 -7.44
C ASN A 129 17.60 38.02 -7.71
N HIS A 130 17.44 39.32 -7.97
CA HIS A 130 16.15 39.99 -8.20
C HIS A 130 16.09 40.68 -9.58
N LEU A 131 16.85 40.18 -10.56
CA LEU A 131 16.77 40.62 -11.95
C LEU A 131 15.36 40.34 -12.48
N TRP A 132 14.71 41.33 -13.10
CA TRP A 132 13.33 41.22 -13.59
C TRP A 132 13.15 41.44 -15.10
N ARG A 133 14.16 42.02 -15.76
CA ARG A 133 14.18 42.26 -17.21
C ARG A 133 15.58 42.13 -17.78
N LEU A 134 15.69 41.68 -19.03
CA LEU A 134 16.93 41.72 -19.82
C LEU A 134 16.76 42.74 -20.95
N ARG A 135 17.48 43.87 -20.84
CA ARG A 135 17.43 44.98 -21.80
C ARG A 135 18.26 44.68 -23.05
N ALA A 136 17.91 45.31 -24.17
CA ALA A 136 18.68 45.25 -25.42
C ALA A 136 20.18 45.55 -25.18
N ASN A 137 21.06 44.76 -25.80
CA ASN A 137 22.51 44.90 -25.77
C ASN A 137 23.18 44.87 -24.38
N ILE A 138 22.48 44.42 -23.32
CA ILE A 138 23.00 44.52 -21.95
C ILE A 138 24.27 43.69 -21.70
N PHE A 139 24.48 42.62 -22.48
CA PHE A 139 25.70 41.80 -22.45
C PHE A 139 26.70 42.09 -23.60
N PHE A 140 26.42 43.03 -24.50
CA PHE A 140 27.16 43.22 -25.77
C PHE A 140 28.68 43.44 -25.63
N LYS A 141 29.13 43.98 -24.49
CA LYS A 141 30.54 44.19 -24.17
C LYS A 141 31.29 42.95 -23.65
N TYR A 142 30.59 41.84 -23.38
CA TYR A 142 31.15 40.62 -22.77
C TYR A 142 31.37 39.51 -23.81
N GLN A 143 32.02 39.85 -24.93
CA GLN A 143 32.15 38.96 -26.10
C GLN A 143 33.01 37.70 -25.84
N SER A 144 33.77 37.67 -24.73
CA SER A 144 34.52 36.50 -24.26
C SER A 144 33.72 35.53 -23.39
N LEU A 145 32.47 35.87 -23.04
CA LEU A 145 31.64 35.09 -22.11
C LEU A 145 31.23 33.75 -22.72
N GLN A 146 31.52 32.66 -21.99
CA GLN A 146 31.23 31.28 -22.38
C GLN A 146 30.06 30.69 -21.58
N LYS A 147 29.89 31.10 -20.32
CA LYS A 147 28.86 30.58 -19.41
C LYS A 147 28.12 31.71 -18.71
N LEU A 148 26.79 31.69 -18.77
CA LEU A 148 25.93 32.69 -18.16
C LEU A 148 24.82 32.01 -17.34
N TYR A 149 24.82 32.26 -16.02
CA TYR A 149 23.82 31.73 -15.08
C TYR A 149 22.91 32.86 -14.57
N LEU A 150 21.64 32.79 -14.93
CA LEU A 150 20.58 33.76 -14.57
C LEU A 150 19.42 33.09 -13.82
N GLN A 151 19.61 31.85 -13.37
CA GLN A 151 18.59 31.02 -12.73
C GLN A 151 18.13 31.54 -11.35
N HIS A 152 16.91 31.17 -10.93
CA HIS A 152 16.27 31.64 -9.70
C HIS A 152 16.21 33.18 -9.57
N ASN A 153 15.88 33.87 -10.67
CA ASN A 153 15.63 35.31 -10.67
C ASN A 153 14.12 35.59 -10.80
N LYS A 154 13.75 36.82 -11.20
CA LYS A 154 12.35 37.25 -11.41
C LYS A 154 12.14 37.70 -12.87
N ILE A 155 12.99 37.24 -13.81
CA ILE A 155 13.04 37.73 -15.19
C ILE A 155 11.73 37.39 -15.89
N GLN A 156 11.01 38.42 -16.31
CA GLN A 156 9.76 38.30 -17.07
C GLN A 156 9.97 38.77 -18.52
N ASP A 157 10.58 39.95 -18.69
CA ASP A 157 10.76 40.57 -20.01
C ASP A 157 12.18 40.30 -20.55
N VAL A 158 12.27 39.68 -21.73
CA VAL A 158 13.53 39.48 -22.47
C VAL A 158 13.45 40.21 -23.80
N SER A 159 14.30 41.23 -23.98
CA SER A 159 14.42 41.97 -25.23
C SER A 159 15.03 41.09 -26.34
N PRO A 160 14.62 41.21 -27.63
CA PRO A 160 15.21 40.42 -28.71
C PRO A 160 16.73 40.62 -28.83
N ASP A 161 17.24 41.84 -28.64
CA ASP A 161 18.68 42.13 -28.62
C ASP A 161 19.38 41.83 -27.27
N ALA A 162 18.74 41.15 -26.32
CA ALA A 162 19.30 40.99 -24.96
C ALA A 162 20.66 40.27 -24.94
N PHE A 163 20.80 39.18 -25.70
CA PHE A 163 21.99 38.33 -25.76
C PHE A 163 22.93 38.66 -26.94
N ARG A 164 22.70 39.79 -27.61
CA ARG A 164 23.45 40.22 -28.80
C ARG A 164 24.94 40.41 -28.50
N GLY A 165 25.81 39.96 -29.42
CA GLY A 165 27.26 40.00 -29.31
C GLY A 165 27.92 38.84 -28.55
N LEU A 166 27.14 37.89 -28.01
CA LEU A 166 27.67 36.77 -27.21
C LEU A 166 28.10 35.55 -28.05
N TYR A 167 28.88 35.78 -29.11
CA TYR A 167 29.29 34.76 -30.11
C TYR A 167 30.11 33.57 -29.54
N ASN A 168 30.61 33.67 -28.30
CA ASN A 168 31.38 32.64 -27.62
C ASN A 168 30.60 31.89 -26.52
N LEU A 169 29.33 32.20 -26.30
CA LEU A 169 28.53 31.58 -25.26
C LEU A 169 28.24 30.11 -25.60
N THR A 170 28.61 29.18 -24.72
CA THR A 170 28.38 27.73 -24.87
C THR A 170 27.26 27.24 -23.95
N ARG A 171 27.01 27.89 -22.81
CA ARG A 171 25.94 27.51 -21.88
C ARG A 171 25.16 28.71 -21.34
N LEU A 172 23.83 28.65 -21.43
CA LEU A 172 22.90 29.67 -20.95
C LEU A 172 21.83 29.04 -20.06
N TYR A 173 21.79 29.46 -18.79
CA TYR A 173 20.82 28.98 -17.80
C TYR A 173 19.86 30.09 -17.39
N LEU A 174 18.58 29.90 -17.67
CA LEU A 174 17.47 30.82 -17.39
C LEU A 174 16.37 30.17 -16.51
N SER A 175 16.65 29.01 -15.93
CA SER A 175 15.71 28.22 -15.11
C SER A 175 15.10 29.01 -13.94
N TYR A 176 13.89 28.65 -13.51
CA TYR A 176 13.21 29.27 -12.36
C TYR A 176 13.13 30.81 -12.49
N ASN A 177 12.51 31.27 -13.57
CA ASN A 177 12.22 32.67 -13.84
C ASN A 177 10.71 32.84 -14.12
N LYS A 178 10.30 33.93 -14.76
CA LYS A 178 8.91 34.25 -15.10
C LYS A 178 8.72 34.56 -16.58
N ILE A 179 9.65 34.11 -17.42
CA ILE A 179 9.67 34.40 -18.86
C ILE A 179 8.41 33.79 -19.48
N SER A 180 7.62 34.61 -20.18
CA SER A 180 6.36 34.19 -20.79
C SER A 180 6.42 34.06 -22.31
N ILE A 181 7.25 34.89 -22.96
CA ILE A 181 7.41 34.95 -24.42
C ILE A 181 8.90 35.09 -24.74
N LEU A 182 9.38 34.32 -25.72
CA LEU A 182 10.70 34.48 -26.33
C LEU A 182 10.54 34.89 -27.79
N MET A 183 10.96 36.12 -28.10
CA MET A 183 10.81 36.71 -29.43
C MET A 183 11.63 35.94 -30.50
N PRO A 184 11.16 35.88 -31.76
CA PRO A 184 11.97 35.41 -32.88
C PRO A 184 13.36 36.08 -32.93
N GLY A 185 14.41 35.29 -33.13
CA GLY A 185 15.79 35.79 -33.20
C GLY A 185 16.44 36.19 -31.87
N VAL A 186 15.81 35.99 -30.70
CA VAL A 186 16.39 36.38 -29.40
C VAL A 186 17.75 35.71 -29.07
N PHE A 187 18.07 34.61 -29.77
CA PHE A 187 19.33 33.88 -29.65
C PHE A 187 20.23 33.97 -30.91
N GLN A 188 19.97 34.90 -31.83
CA GLN A 188 20.55 34.93 -33.18
C GLN A 188 22.08 34.83 -33.22
N ASP A 189 22.79 35.56 -32.35
CA ASP A 189 24.27 35.59 -32.32
C ASP A 189 24.91 34.37 -31.62
N LEU A 190 24.12 33.49 -30.97
CA LEU A 190 24.61 32.46 -30.05
C LEU A 190 25.06 31.18 -30.79
N HIS A 191 25.84 31.33 -31.86
CA HIS A 191 26.21 30.25 -32.79
C HIS A 191 26.99 29.08 -32.16
N LYS A 192 27.63 29.30 -31.00
CA LYS A 192 28.39 28.29 -30.24
C LYS A 192 27.63 27.74 -29.04
N LEU A 193 26.37 28.12 -28.83
CA LEU A 193 25.59 27.64 -27.69
C LEU A 193 25.34 26.14 -27.85
N GLU A 194 25.74 25.37 -26.85
CA GLU A 194 25.56 23.92 -26.79
C GLU A 194 24.35 23.58 -25.91
N TRP A 195 24.20 24.27 -24.77
CA TRP A 195 23.18 24.00 -23.75
C TRP A 195 22.32 25.26 -23.49
N LEU A 196 21.00 25.12 -23.61
CA LEU A 196 20.00 26.15 -23.31
C LEU A 196 18.96 25.59 -22.34
N ILE A 197 18.95 26.08 -21.09
CA ILE A 197 18.06 25.60 -20.03
C ILE A 197 17.05 26.70 -19.67
N LEU A 198 15.77 26.44 -19.93
CA LEU A 198 14.62 27.34 -19.77
C LEU A 198 13.54 26.74 -18.85
N GLU A 199 13.92 25.76 -18.04
CA GLU A 199 13.12 25.06 -17.04
C GLU A 199 12.30 25.99 -16.11
N ASN A 200 11.11 25.58 -15.68
CA ASN A 200 10.32 26.25 -14.63
C ASN A 200 10.12 27.76 -14.96
N ASN A 201 9.49 28.02 -16.10
CA ASN A 201 9.11 29.33 -16.62
C ASN A 201 7.65 29.31 -17.12
N ASN A 202 7.15 30.43 -17.65
CA ASN A 202 5.75 30.58 -18.08
C ASN A 202 5.61 30.60 -19.63
N ILE A 203 6.55 29.98 -20.35
CA ILE A 203 6.60 30.07 -21.82
C ILE A 203 5.43 29.27 -22.39
N HIS A 204 4.50 29.95 -23.04
CA HIS A 204 3.27 29.37 -23.58
C HIS A 204 3.26 29.22 -25.11
N GLN A 205 4.17 29.93 -25.79
CA GLN A 205 4.38 29.84 -27.22
C GLN A 205 5.88 29.94 -27.54
N ILE A 206 6.33 29.08 -28.45
CA ILE A 206 7.62 29.15 -29.16
C ILE A 206 7.35 29.12 -30.66
N SER A 207 8.28 29.63 -31.44
CA SER A 207 8.31 29.47 -32.90
C SER A 207 9.64 28.83 -33.31
N SER A 208 9.71 28.19 -34.47
CA SER A 208 11.00 27.72 -35.02
C SER A 208 12.03 28.85 -35.13
N MET A 209 11.59 30.05 -35.52
CA MET A 209 12.42 31.26 -35.59
C MET A 209 12.87 31.82 -34.22
N THR A 210 12.27 31.38 -33.10
CA THR A 210 12.74 31.74 -31.74
C THR A 210 14.16 31.21 -31.49
N PHE A 211 14.50 30.06 -32.07
CA PHE A 211 15.79 29.39 -31.94
C PHE A 211 16.76 29.68 -33.10
N SER A 212 16.46 30.67 -33.95
CA SER A 212 17.32 31.03 -35.07
C SER A 212 18.73 31.39 -34.62
N GLY A 213 19.74 30.88 -35.35
CA GLY A 213 21.16 31.07 -35.04
C GLY A 213 21.81 30.00 -34.16
N LEU A 214 21.04 29.10 -33.52
CA LEU A 214 21.51 28.07 -32.59
C LEU A 214 22.12 26.82 -33.25
N ASN A 215 23.02 27.05 -34.21
CA ASN A 215 23.66 26.05 -35.07
C ASN A 215 24.44 24.94 -34.33
N SER A 216 24.83 25.18 -33.07
CA SER A 216 25.62 24.24 -32.25
C SER A 216 24.83 23.59 -31.12
N LEU A 217 23.53 23.86 -30.97
CA LEU A 217 22.78 23.40 -29.79
C LEU A 217 22.64 21.88 -29.78
N VAL A 218 22.93 21.29 -28.62
CA VAL A 218 22.92 19.85 -28.36
C VAL A 218 21.85 19.49 -27.32
N LEU A 219 21.61 20.38 -26.35
CA LEU A 219 20.68 20.22 -25.24
C LEU A 219 19.73 21.43 -25.15
N LEU A 220 18.43 21.18 -25.32
CA LEU A 220 17.36 22.15 -25.03
C LEU A 220 16.43 21.59 -23.95
N VAL A 221 16.28 22.33 -22.85
CA VAL A 221 15.38 21.97 -21.74
C VAL A 221 14.30 23.02 -21.56
N LEU A 222 13.04 22.62 -21.76
CA LEU A 222 11.82 23.42 -21.58
C LEU A 222 10.84 22.82 -20.54
N LEU A 223 11.34 21.92 -19.68
CA LEU A 223 10.68 21.34 -18.50
C LEU A 223 9.83 22.38 -17.74
N ASN A 224 8.60 22.01 -17.36
CA ASN A 224 7.66 22.84 -16.58
C ASN A 224 7.48 24.24 -17.18
N ASN A 225 6.96 24.28 -18.41
CA ASN A 225 6.49 25.50 -19.06
C ASN A 225 4.99 25.34 -19.41
N SER A 226 4.43 26.24 -20.23
CA SER A 226 3.00 26.26 -20.58
C SER A 226 2.75 26.01 -22.07
N LEU A 227 3.67 25.34 -22.77
CA LEU A 227 3.61 25.13 -24.23
C LEU A 227 2.40 24.27 -24.61
N THR A 228 1.56 24.76 -25.51
CA THR A 228 0.31 24.09 -25.94
C THR A 228 0.43 23.38 -27.29
N LYS A 229 1.38 23.80 -28.14
CA LYS A 229 1.60 23.30 -29.51
C LYS A 229 3.09 23.27 -29.84
N LEU A 230 3.46 22.42 -30.79
CA LEU A 230 4.83 22.24 -31.24
C LEU A 230 4.91 22.22 -32.78
N ASP A 231 5.48 23.28 -33.36
CA ASP A 231 5.90 23.36 -34.76
C ASP A 231 7.28 22.68 -34.94
N ASP A 232 7.88 22.70 -36.15
CA ASP A 232 9.20 22.10 -36.42
C ASP A 232 10.34 22.82 -35.65
N ILE A 233 10.53 22.39 -34.40
CA ILE A 233 11.44 23.04 -33.44
C ILE A 233 12.91 22.89 -33.83
N CYS A 234 13.30 21.78 -34.47
CA CYS A 234 14.70 21.49 -34.80
C CYS A 234 15.22 22.22 -36.05
N ARG A 235 14.36 22.96 -36.78
CA ARG A 235 14.70 23.61 -38.05
C ARG A 235 15.96 24.48 -37.98
N GLU A 236 16.10 25.25 -36.91
CA GLU A 236 17.24 26.16 -36.66
C GLU A 236 18.31 25.53 -35.74
N MET A 237 18.12 24.28 -35.32
CA MET A 237 18.97 23.54 -34.36
C MET A 237 19.35 22.15 -34.92
N PRO A 238 20.11 22.09 -36.04
CA PRO A 238 20.37 20.85 -36.77
C PRO A 238 21.23 19.82 -36.02
N ARG A 239 21.79 20.18 -34.85
CA ARG A 239 22.61 19.32 -33.98
C ARG A 239 21.91 18.87 -32.70
N LEU A 240 20.63 19.20 -32.53
CA LEU A 240 19.90 18.93 -31.29
C LEU A 240 19.85 17.42 -31.01
N ASN A 241 20.30 17.03 -29.81
CA ASN A 241 20.49 15.64 -29.40
C ASN A 241 19.56 15.24 -28.24
N TRP A 242 19.31 16.16 -27.31
CA TRP A 242 18.25 16.10 -26.30
C TRP A 242 17.21 17.20 -26.58
N LEU A 243 15.92 16.84 -26.58
CA LEU A 243 14.81 17.79 -26.37
C LEU A 243 13.94 17.40 -25.15
N ASP A 244 13.89 18.27 -24.13
CA ASP A 244 13.00 18.13 -22.97
C ASP A 244 11.80 19.07 -23.08
N LEU A 245 10.61 18.51 -23.00
CA LEU A 245 9.32 19.18 -23.00
C LEU A 245 8.42 18.70 -21.86
N GLU A 246 8.96 18.08 -20.79
CA GLU A 246 8.17 17.60 -19.64
C GLU A 246 7.27 18.71 -19.05
N GLY A 247 6.12 18.31 -18.52
CA GLY A 247 5.30 19.17 -17.65
C GLY A 247 4.68 20.37 -18.36
N ASN A 248 4.57 20.28 -19.68
CA ASN A 248 3.93 21.28 -20.53
C ASN A 248 2.45 20.92 -20.80
N LEU A 249 1.80 21.65 -21.70
CA LEU A 249 0.37 21.56 -21.99
C LEU A 249 0.09 21.04 -23.41
N ILE A 250 1.03 20.30 -24.02
CA ILE A 250 0.94 19.86 -25.41
C ILE A 250 -0.18 18.82 -25.55
N GLU A 251 -1.14 19.07 -26.45
CA GLU A 251 -2.34 18.22 -26.62
C GLU A 251 -2.24 17.23 -27.80
N THR A 252 -1.47 17.56 -28.84
CA THR A 252 -1.29 16.74 -30.05
C THR A 252 0.12 16.87 -30.63
N ILE A 253 0.56 15.82 -31.35
CA ILE A 253 1.84 15.81 -32.09
C ILE A 253 1.57 15.57 -33.57
N GLY A 254 1.99 16.51 -34.42
CA GLY A 254 1.84 16.45 -35.86
C GLY A 254 3.02 15.78 -36.58
N ASN A 255 2.89 15.56 -37.89
CA ASN A 255 3.99 15.12 -38.76
C ASN A 255 5.08 16.18 -38.95
N VAL A 256 4.76 17.47 -38.80
CA VAL A 256 5.72 18.59 -38.94
C VAL A 256 6.51 18.86 -37.66
N SER A 257 5.97 18.53 -36.48
CA SER A 257 6.53 18.92 -35.16
C SER A 257 8.00 18.50 -34.93
N PHE A 258 8.46 17.44 -35.60
CA PHE A 258 9.83 16.93 -35.49
C PHE A 258 10.52 16.71 -36.85
N CYS A 259 10.02 17.29 -37.94
CA CYS A 259 10.47 16.89 -39.29
C CYS A 259 11.94 17.23 -39.61
N SER A 260 12.55 18.18 -38.90
CA SER A 260 13.99 18.49 -39.02
C SER A 260 14.88 17.80 -37.95
N CYS A 261 14.31 17.06 -36.99
CA CYS A 261 15.01 16.51 -35.81
C CYS A 261 15.87 15.24 -36.07
N SER A 262 16.59 15.20 -37.19
CA SER A 262 17.32 14.00 -37.66
C SER A 262 18.50 13.52 -36.80
N MET A 263 18.94 14.32 -35.82
CA MET A 263 20.05 13.99 -34.92
C MET A 263 19.62 13.61 -33.49
N LEU A 264 18.33 13.71 -33.16
CA LEU A 264 17.80 13.55 -31.81
C LEU A 264 18.00 12.11 -31.28
N THR A 265 18.57 11.98 -30.07
CA THR A 265 18.69 10.70 -29.34
C THR A 265 17.75 10.59 -28.14
N VAL A 266 17.35 11.71 -27.54
CA VAL A 266 16.51 11.76 -26.34
C VAL A 266 15.34 12.71 -26.57
N LEU A 267 14.11 12.23 -26.36
CA LEU A 267 12.88 13.02 -26.43
C LEU A 267 12.02 12.75 -25.19
N VAL A 268 11.95 13.73 -24.29
CA VAL A 268 11.13 13.68 -23.08
C VAL A 268 9.87 14.52 -23.29
N LEU A 269 8.70 13.88 -23.23
CA LEU A 269 7.38 14.48 -23.39
C LEU A 269 6.45 14.12 -22.21
N GLN A 270 7.00 13.63 -21.10
CA GLN A 270 6.22 13.17 -19.95
C GLN A 270 5.37 14.28 -19.32
N ARG A 271 4.29 13.91 -18.62
CA ARG A 271 3.39 14.83 -17.88
C ARG A 271 2.77 15.95 -18.75
N ASN A 272 2.57 15.70 -20.05
CA ASN A 272 1.86 16.59 -20.96
C ASN A 272 0.36 16.23 -21.03
N ARG A 273 -0.34 16.67 -22.08
CA ARG A 273 -1.77 16.38 -22.32
C ARG A 273 -2.01 15.63 -23.63
N ILE A 274 -0.97 14.97 -24.16
CA ILE A 274 -0.97 14.42 -25.51
C ILE A 274 -2.04 13.34 -25.61
N SER A 275 -3.00 13.56 -26.51
CA SER A 275 -4.15 12.67 -26.77
C SER A 275 -4.02 11.93 -28.10
N HIS A 276 -3.43 12.59 -29.10
CA HIS A 276 -3.23 12.06 -30.44
C HIS A 276 -1.82 12.36 -30.96
N ILE A 277 -1.19 11.34 -31.54
CA ILE A 277 0.09 11.41 -32.23
C ILE A 277 -0.14 10.96 -33.67
N HIS A 278 0.35 11.71 -34.65
CA HIS A 278 0.25 11.33 -36.06
C HIS A 278 1.20 10.15 -36.37
N GLU A 279 0.75 9.16 -37.17
CA GLU A 279 1.53 7.92 -37.49
C GLU A 279 2.99 8.18 -37.89
N GLN A 280 3.23 9.24 -38.67
CA GLN A 280 4.55 9.57 -39.19
C GLN A 280 5.36 10.55 -38.31
N ALA A 281 4.85 10.98 -37.14
CA ALA A 281 5.47 12.01 -36.30
C ALA A 281 6.92 11.72 -35.92
N PHE A 282 7.25 10.46 -35.63
CA PHE A 282 8.60 10.05 -35.23
C PHE A 282 9.42 9.40 -36.37
N SER A 283 8.91 9.41 -37.61
CA SER A 283 9.53 8.72 -38.77
C SER A 283 10.93 9.21 -39.16
N VAL A 284 11.29 10.43 -38.76
CA VAL A 284 12.60 11.06 -38.97
C VAL A 284 13.59 10.73 -37.84
N LEU A 285 13.09 10.34 -36.65
CA LEU A 285 13.87 10.18 -35.41
C LEU A 285 14.65 8.85 -35.36
N ARG A 286 15.35 8.51 -36.45
CA ARG A 286 16.02 7.19 -36.63
C ARG A 286 17.15 6.90 -35.64
N LYS A 287 17.64 7.92 -34.92
CA LYS A 287 18.70 7.83 -33.91
C LYS A 287 18.17 7.88 -32.47
N LEU A 288 16.84 7.93 -32.29
CA LEU A 288 16.22 8.03 -30.98
C LEU A 288 16.55 6.79 -30.16
N GLY A 289 17.28 6.99 -29.06
CA GLY A 289 17.61 5.96 -28.06
C GLY A 289 16.63 5.96 -26.90
N GLU A 290 15.98 7.09 -26.61
CA GLU A 290 15.02 7.24 -25.51
C GLU A 290 13.81 8.07 -25.93
N LEU A 291 12.62 7.53 -25.63
CA LEU A 291 11.33 8.20 -25.84
C LEU A 291 10.47 8.04 -24.57
N ASP A 292 10.18 9.17 -23.91
CA ASP A 292 9.25 9.20 -22.78
C ASP A 292 7.96 9.94 -23.14
N LEU A 293 6.84 9.21 -23.10
CA LEU A 293 5.48 9.67 -23.34
C LEU A 293 4.59 9.45 -22.10
N SER A 294 5.17 9.21 -20.92
CA SER A 294 4.41 8.85 -19.72
C SER A 294 3.54 9.98 -19.17
N ASN A 295 2.57 9.63 -18.33
CA ASN A 295 1.64 10.56 -17.66
C ASN A 295 0.93 11.51 -18.66
N ASN A 296 0.57 11.00 -19.84
CA ASN A 296 -0.16 11.71 -20.89
C ASN A 296 -1.61 11.20 -20.97
N ARG A 297 -2.30 11.45 -22.10
CA ARG A 297 -3.72 11.14 -22.31
C ARG A 297 -3.95 10.30 -23.57
N LEU A 298 -2.96 9.50 -23.96
CA LEU A 298 -3.05 8.65 -25.14
C LEU A 298 -4.13 7.59 -24.93
N VAL A 299 -5.04 7.45 -25.90
CA VAL A 299 -6.13 6.46 -25.89
C VAL A 299 -5.79 5.25 -26.77
N THR A 300 -5.03 5.49 -27.84
CA THR A 300 -4.50 4.49 -28.77
C THR A 300 -3.08 4.87 -29.19
N ILE A 301 -2.27 3.87 -29.54
CA ILE A 301 -1.01 4.06 -30.26
C ILE A 301 -1.27 3.77 -31.76
N PRO A 302 -0.82 4.63 -32.70
CA PRO A 302 -0.94 4.35 -34.13
C PRO A 302 -0.02 3.19 -34.54
N PRO A 303 -0.46 2.22 -35.37
CA PRO A 303 0.27 0.97 -35.60
C PRO A 303 1.72 1.15 -36.09
N ASN A 304 1.93 2.14 -36.98
CA ASN A 304 3.22 2.38 -37.61
C ASN A 304 4.19 3.26 -36.80
N LEU A 305 3.77 3.80 -35.64
CA LEU A 305 4.47 4.91 -34.97
C LEU A 305 5.92 4.58 -34.59
N PHE A 306 6.18 3.33 -34.18
CA PHE A 306 7.50 2.88 -33.70
C PHE A 306 8.32 2.13 -34.76
N VAL A 307 7.77 1.87 -35.95
CA VAL A 307 8.35 0.99 -36.99
C VAL A 307 9.74 1.43 -37.47
N LEU A 308 10.05 2.73 -37.38
CA LEU A 308 11.30 3.32 -37.84
C LEU A 308 12.30 3.63 -36.70
N LEU A 309 11.96 3.34 -35.44
CA LEU A 309 12.78 3.62 -34.25
C LEU A 309 13.72 2.44 -33.91
N GLY A 310 14.46 1.95 -34.90
CA GLY A 310 15.31 0.74 -34.76
C GLY A 310 16.52 0.88 -33.83
N ASP A 311 16.85 2.09 -33.39
CA ASP A 311 17.93 2.40 -32.43
C ASP A 311 17.44 2.62 -30.98
N LEU A 312 16.13 2.51 -30.73
CA LEU A 312 15.52 2.77 -29.42
C LEU A 312 15.96 1.77 -28.36
N LEU A 313 16.42 2.28 -27.21
CA LEU A 313 16.88 1.54 -26.03
C LEU A 313 15.86 1.59 -24.89
N GLN A 314 15.18 2.72 -24.72
CA GLN A 314 14.17 2.93 -23.67
C GLN A 314 12.89 3.53 -24.25
N LEU A 315 11.75 2.91 -23.93
CA LEU A 315 10.42 3.39 -24.28
C LEU A 315 9.54 3.42 -23.03
N ASN A 316 9.11 4.61 -22.62
CA ASN A 316 8.15 4.78 -21.53
C ASN A 316 6.83 5.31 -22.08
N ILE A 317 5.75 4.55 -21.92
CA ILE A 317 4.38 4.93 -22.27
C ILE A 317 3.43 4.89 -21.05
N SER A 318 3.97 4.71 -19.84
CA SER A 318 3.21 4.48 -18.61
C SER A 318 2.20 5.59 -18.26
N TYR A 319 1.23 5.26 -17.41
CA TYR A 319 0.19 6.18 -16.93
C TYR A 319 -0.58 6.92 -18.04
N ASN A 320 -0.77 6.27 -19.18
CA ASN A 320 -1.66 6.70 -20.25
C ASN A 320 -2.98 5.91 -20.24
N THR A 321 -4.03 6.48 -20.81
CA THR A 321 -5.39 5.90 -20.92
C THR A 321 -5.54 4.92 -22.09
N ILE A 322 -4.51 4.14 -22.40
CA ILE A 322 -4.50 3.26 -23.58
C ILE A 322 -5.44 2.08 -23.38
N VAL A 323 -6.37 1.90 -24.32
CA VAL A 323 -7.44 0.87 -24.25
C VAL A 323 -7.00 -0.47 -24.87
N GLU A 324 -6.19 -0.44 -25.92
CA GLU A 324 -5.72 -1.62 -26.64
C GLU A 324 -4.31 -1.42 -27.19
N LEU A 325 -3.50 -2.50 -27.16
CA LEU A 325 -2.19 -2.60 -27.80
C LEU A 325 -2.24 -3.73 -28.83
N GLN A 326 -1.78 -3.47 -30.05
CA GLN A 326 -1.69 -4.48 -31.09
C GLN A 326 -0.48 -5.38 -30.88
N VAL A 327 -0.58 -6.63 -31.37
CA VAL A 327 0.40 -7.71 -31.07
C VAL A 327 1.79 -7.41 -31.63
N ASP A 328 1.87 -6.57 -32.65
CA ASP A 328 3.05 -6.23 -33.44
C ASP A 328 3.58 -4.79 -33.21
N HIS A 329 2.97 -3.99 -32.31
CA HIS A 329 3.42 -2.62 -32.00
C HIS A 329 4.91 -2.50 -31.65
N PHE A 330 5.50 -3.55 -31.07
CA PHE A 330 6.90 -3.57 -30.63
C PHE A 330 7.83 -4.39 -31.54
N ASP A 331 7.32 -4.99 -32.63
CA ASP A 331 8.05 -5.98 -33.47
C ASP A 331 9.37 -5.47 -34.05
N LYS A 332 9.55 -4.16 -34.19
CA LYS A 332 10.74 -3.52 -34.81
C LYS A 332 11.74 -2.96 -33.79
N LEU A 333 11.39 -2.93 -32.51
CA LEU A 333 12.22 -2.34 -31.45
C LEU A 333 13.29 -3.34 -30.96
N HIS A 334 14.06 -3.89 -31.91
CA HIS A 334 14.99 -5.00 -31.66
C HIS A 334 16.13 -4.68 -30.68
N LYS A 335 16.43 -3.39 -30.43
CA LYS A 335 17.48 -2.94 -29.48
C LYS A 335 16.95 -2.50 -28.12
N LEU A 336 15.64 -2.59 -27.91
CA LEU A 336 14.99 -2.10 -26.70
C LEU A 336 15.48 -2.88 -25.47
N LYS A 337 15.98 -2.14 -24.48
CA LYS A 337 16.48 -2.64 -23.20
C LYS A 337 15.54 -2.37 -22.04
N SER A 338 14.71 -1.32 -22.14
CA SER A 338 13.68 -0.97 -21.17
C SER A 338 12.35 -0.63 -21.84
N LEU A 339 11.26 -1.11 -21.25
CA LEU A 339 9.89 -0.89 -21.68
C LEU A 339 8.98 -0.66 -20.48
N SER A 340 8.45 0.55 -20.32
CA SER A 340 7.49 0.86 -19.24
C SER A 340 6.07 1.03 -19.77
N ILE A 341 5.19 0.14 -19.29
CA ILE A 341 3.75 0.05 -19.56
C ILE A 341 3.00 0.00 -18.20
N GLU A 342 3.53 0.69 -17.19
CA GLU A 342 2.89 0.83 -15.88
C GLU A 342 1.59 1.65 -15.98
N GLY A 343 0.63 1.41 -15.10
CA GLY A 343 -0.70 2.06 -15.09
C GLY A 343 -1.67 1.63 -16.21
N ILE A 344 -1.19 1.03 -17.31
CA ILE A 344 -2.00 0.59 -18.46
C ILE A 344 -2.58 -0.82 -18.25
N GLU A 345 -3.85 -1.03 -18.65
CA GLU A 345 -4.58 -2.29 -18.52
C GLU A 345 -4.59 -3.06 -19.86
N ILE A 346 -3.75 -4.10 -19.99
CA ILE A 346 -3.66 -4.89 -21.22
C ILE A 346 -4.63 -6.07 -21.16
N GLY A 347 -5.84 -5.91 -21.70
CA GLY A 347 -6.88 -6.94 -21.66
C GLY A 347 -6.58 -8.22 -22.46
N ASN A 348 -5.90 -8.09 -23.61
CA ASN A 348 -5.51 -9.20 -24.49
C ASN A 348 -3.98 -9.40 -24.45
N ILE A 349 -3.41 -9.55 -23.25
CA ILE A 349 -1.96 -9.73 -23.10
C ILE A 349 -1.50 -11.10 -23.61
N GLN A 350 -0.46 -11.11 -24.43
CA GLN A 350 0.08 -12.30 -25.10
C GLN A 350 1.61 -12.27 -25.13
N ARG A 351 2.23 -13.43 -24.94
CA ARG A 351 3.71 -13.58 -24.92
C ARG A 351 4.37 -13.11 -26.22
N ARG A 352 3.66 -13.26 -27.34
CA ARG A 352 4.11 -12.81 -28.67
C ARG A 352 4.34 -11.29 -28.77
N MET A 353 3.74 -10.45 -27.92
CA MET A 353 4.03 -9.00 -27.92
C MET A 353 5.46 -8.67 -27.47
N PHE A 354 6.05 -9.49 -26.59
CA PHE A 354 7.35 -9.22 -25.98
C PHE A 354 8.46 -10.11 -26.54
N GLU A 355 8.12 -11.29 -27.08
CA GLU A 355 9.05 -12.24 -27.70
C GLU A 355 10.02 -11.68 -28.78
N PRO A 356 9.69 -10.63 -29.57
CA PRO A 356 10.65 -9.97 -30.47
C PRO A 356 11.77 -9.19 -29.75
N LEU A 357 11.56 -8.79 -28.49
CA LEU A 357 12.39 -7.86 -27.73
C LEU A 357 13.56 -8.57 -27.03
N LYS A 358 14.37 -9.29 -27.81
CA LYS A 358 15.42 -10.21 -27.33
C LYS A 358 16.52 -9.60 -26.46
N TYR A 359 16.62 -8.27 -26.40
CA TYR A 359 17.59 -7.53 -25.60
C TYR A 359 16.96 -6.77 -24.43
N LEU A 360 15.66 -7.00 -24.16
CA LEU A 360 14.91 -6.34 -23.10
C LEU A 360 15.39 -6.83 -21.72
N THR A 361 15.90 -5.90 -20.92
CA THR A 361 16.47 -6.16 -19.58
C THR A 361 15.52 -5.79 -18.45
N HIS A 362 14.68 -4.77 -18.69
CA HIS A 362 13.74 -4.21 -17.73
C HIS A 362 12.35 -4.09 -18.39
N ILE A 363 11.30 -4.50 -17.68
CA ILE A 363 9.91 -4.26 -18.10
C ILE A 363 9.02 -3.92 -16.89
N TYR A 364 8.18 -2.89 -17.05
CA TYR A 364 7.28 -2.39 -16.01
C TYR A 364 5.83 -2.53 -16.46
N PHE A 365 5.00 -3.10 -15.60
CA PHE A 365 3.60 -3.45 -15.87
C PHE A 365 2.67 -2.92 -14.77
N LYS A 366 1.38 -2.74 -15.07
CA LYS A 366 0.36 -2.44 -14.05
C LYS A 366 0.11 -3.57 -13.04
N LYS A 367 0.25 -4.84 -13.46
CA LYS A 367 -0.07 -6.03 -12.62
C LYS A 367 1.09 -7.02 -12.64
N PHE A 368 1.52 -7.52 -11.47
CA PHE A 368 2.66 -8.44 -11.34
C PHE A 368 2.55 -9.70 -12.22
N GLN A 369 1.32 -10.25 -12.34
CA GLN A 369 0.99 -11.40 -13.19
C GLN A 369 1.41 -11.25 -14.67
N TYR A 370 1.51 -10.01 -15.18
CA TYR A 370 1.91 -9.76 -16.57
C TYR A 370 3.37 -10.14 -16.84
N CYS A 371 4.22 -10.22 -15.81
CA CYS A 371 5.59 -10.75 -15.93
C CYS A 371 5.65 -12.19 -16.48
N GLY A 372 4.60 -13.00 -16.26
CA GLY A 372 4.51 -14.35 -16.84
C GLY A 372 4.51 -14.41 -18.38
N TYR A 373 4.23 -13.28 -19.05
CA TYR A 373 4.28 -13.14 -20.50
C TYR A 373 5.65 -12.67 -21.01
N ALA A 374 6.56 -12.21 -20.13
CA ALA A 374 7.89 -11.71 -20.46
C ALA A 374 9.05 -12.47 -19.73
N PRO A 375 9.09 -13.82 -19.75
CA PRO A 375 10.07 -14.63 -19.01
C PRO A 375 11.51 -14.60 -19.55
N HIS A 376 11.81 -13.79 -20.57
CA HIS A 376 13.15 -13.60 -21.14
C HIS A 376 13.82 -12.30 -20.67
N VAL A 377 13.10 -11.46 -19.91
CA VAL A 377 13.55 -10.18 -19.38
C VAL A 377 14.15 -10.40 -18.00
N ARG A 378 15.30 -9.79 -17.65
CA ARG A 378 15.93 -10.02 -16.33
C ARG A 378 15.08 -9.44 -15.18
N SER A 379 14.71 -8.17 -15.27
CA SER A 379 13.99 -7.43 -14.23
C SER A 379 12.56 -7.14 -14.70
N CYS A 380 11.57 -7.57 -13.92
CA CYS A 380 10.16 -7.31 -14.20
C CYS A 380 9.45 -6.77 -12.95
N LYS A 381 8.67 -5.70 -13.11
CA LYS A 381 8.01 -4.98 -12.00
C LYS A 381 6.50 -4.84 -12.25
N PRO A 382 5.67 -4.84 -11.19
CA PRO A 382 6.00 -4.97 -9.76
C PRO A 382 6.24 -6.43 -9.31
N ASN A 383 7.01 -6.61 -8.22
CA ASN A 383 7.30 -7.92 -7.62
C ASN A 383 6.13 -8.52 -6.79
N THR A 384 5.05 -7.76 -6.53
CA THR A 384 3.96 -8.14 -5.61
C THR A 384 2.74 -7.24 -5.80
N ASP A 385 1.55 -7.72 -5.45
CA ASP A 385 0.32 -6.93 -5.23
C ASP A 385 0.14 -6.51 -3.75
N GLY A 386 1.14 -6.78 -2.90
CA GLY A 386 1.09 -6.60 -1.45
C GLY A 386 0.41 -7.75 -0.68
N ILE A 387 -0.13 -8.74 -1.39
CA ILE A 387 -0.82 -9.91 -0.83
C ILE A 387 0.02 -11.17 -1.09
N SER A 388 0.32 -11.39 -2.36
CA SER A 388 1.03 -12.51 -2.96
C SER A 388 2.47 -12.12 -3.32
N SER A 389 3.37 -13.10 -3.33
CA SER A 389 4.66 -12.98 -4.00
C SER A 389 4.62 -13.70 -5.35
N PHE A 390 5.73 -13.77 -6.07
CA PHE A 390 5.81 -14.62 -7.26
C PHE A 390 5.72 -16.11 -6.92
N GLU A 391 6.16 -16.48 -5.72
CA GLU A 391 6.22 -17.87 -5.25
C GLU A 391 4.93 -18.31 -4.55
N ASP A 392 4.33 -17.43 -3.75
CA ASP A 392 3.30 -17.79 -2.77
C ASP A 392 2.04 -16.91 -2.86
N LEU A 393 0.88 -17.54 -2.62
CA LEU A 393 -0.41 -16.85 -2.54
C LEU A 393 -0.43 -15.79 -1.43
N LEU A 394 0.20 -16.10 -0.29
CA LEU A 394 0.31 -15.23 0.87
C LEU A 394 1.78 -14.98 1.21
N ALA A 395 2.36 -13.90 0.68
CA ALA A 395 3.80 -13.62 0.82
C ALA A 395 4.28 -13.70 2.28
N ASN A 396 3.53 -13.07 3.20
CA ASN A 396 3.91 -12.95 4.61
C ASN A 396 3.64 -14.25 5.42
N ILE A 397 4.70 -14.85 5.97
CA ILE A 397 4.64 -16.04 6.83
C ILE A 397 3.69 -15.88 8.04
N VAL A 398 3.57 -14.67 8.59
CA VAL A 398 2.67 -14.36 9.71
C VAL A 398 1.21 -14.49 9.29
N LEU A 399 0.84 -14.04 8.09
CA LEU A 399 -0.50 -14.22 7.54
C LEU A 399 -0.82 -15.70 7.34
N ARG A 400 0.12 -16.50 6.81
CA ARG A 400 -0.06 -17.96 6.65
C ARG A 400 -0.37 -18.65 7.98
N VAL A 401 0.38 -18.33 9.04
CA VAL A 401 0.13 -18.87 10.38
C VAL A 401 -1.24 -18.44 10.90
N PHE A 402 -1.62 -17.17 10.74
CA PHE A 402 -2.94 -16.70 11.17
C PHE A 402 -4.10 -17.34 10.40
N VAL A 403 -3.99 -17.59 9.09
CA VAL A 403 -5.05 -18.27 8.31
C VAL A 403 -5.38 -19.62 8.94
N TRP A 404 -4.37 -20.45 9.25
CA TRP A 404 -4.59 -21.75 9.87
C TRP A 404 -5.13 -21.65 11.31
N VAL A 405 -4.57 -20.76 12.13
CA VAL A 405 -5.00 -20.58 13.53
C VAL A 405 -6.43 -20.05 13.63
N VAL A 406 -6.79 -19.05 12.82
CA VAL A 406 -8.12 -18.43 12.83
C VAL A 406 -9.15 -19.34 12.17
N SER A 407 -8.83 -19.99 11.04
CA SER A 407 -9.71 -21.01 10.43
C SER A 407 -10.06 -22.12 11.42
N ALA A 408 -9.06 -22.72 12.07
CA ALA A 408 -9.27 -23.77 13.06
C ALA A 408 -10.11 -23.26 14.24
N THR A 409 -9.79 -22.08 14.78
CA THR A 409 -10.52 -21.49 15.93
C THR A 409 -11.98 -21.21 15.59
N THR A 410 -12.25 -20.62 14.42
CA THR A 410 -13.62 -20.33 13.95
C THR A 410 -14.41 -21.61 13.69
N CYS A 411 -13.82 -22.60 13.02
CA CYS A 411 -14.48 -23.89 12.75
C CYS A 411 -14.78 -24.65 14.04
N PHE A 412 -13.77 -24.95 14.86
CA PHE A 412 -13.96 -25.71 16.09
C PHE A 412 -14.82 -24.95 17.11
N GLY A 413 -14.66 -23.63 17.21
CA GLY A 413 -15.46 -22.78 18.11
C GLY A 413 -16.95 -22.80 17.77
N ASN A 414 -17.31 -22.54 16.50
CA ASN A 414 -18.71 -22.53 16.08
C ASN A 414 -19.35 -23.92 16.14
N ILE A 415 -18.64 -24.98 15.70
CA ILE A 415 -19.13 -26.37 15.82
C ILE A 415 -19.37 -26.75 17.29
N PHE A 416 -18.45 -26.41 18.19
CA PHE A 416 -18.59 -26.66 19.64
C PHE A 416 -19.84 -25.98 20.21
N VAL A 417 -20.10 -24.72 19.84
CA VAL A 417 -21.30 -23.98 20.27
C VAL A 417 -22.57 -24.64 19.74
N ILE A 418 -22.61 -25.01 18.46
CA ILE A 418 -23.77 -25.69 17.84
C ILE A 418 -24.08 -27.01 18.57
N CYS A 419 -23.07 -27.85 18.80
CA CYS A 419 -23.22 -29.10 19.53
C CYS A 419 -23.70 -28.89 20.98
N MET A 420 -23.03 -27.99 21.73
CA MET A 420 -23.39 -27.70 23.13
C MET A 420 -24.79 -27.09 23.26
N ARG A 421 -25.20 -26.20 22.34
CA ARG A 421 -26.53 -25.57 22.33
C ARG A 421 -27.64 -26.51 21.87
N SER A 422 -27.31 -27.52 21.06
CA SER A 422 -28.25 -28.58 20.65
C SER A 422 -28.47 -29.61 21.76
N TYR A 423 -27.43 -29.94 22.54
CA TYR A 423 -27.50 -30.92 23.62
C TYR A 423 -28.08 -30.34 24.93
N ILE A 424 -27.67 -29.13 25.32
CA ILE A 424 -28.14 -28.51 26.57
C ILE A 424 -29.56 -27.97 26.38
N ARG A 425 -30.54 -28.59 27.07
CA ARG A 425 -31.96 -28.23 27.08
C ARG A 425 -32.20 -26.81 27.61
N SER A 426 -32.04 -25.82 26.73
CA SER A 426 -32.14 -24.40 27.08
C SER A 426 -33.57 -23.94 27.40
N GLU A 427 -33.67 -22.95 28.30
CA GLU A 427 -34.95 -22.35 28.71
C GLU A 427 -35.69 -21.69 27.53
N ASN A 428 -34.96 -21.00 26.65
CA ASN A 428 -35.51 -20.20 25.55
C ASN A 428 -35.08 -20.78 24.19
N LYS A 429 -35.87 -21.71 23.64
CA LYS A 429 -35.62 -22.37 22.34
C LYS A 429 -35.42 -21.39 21.18
N LEU A 430 -36.11 -20.25 21.16
CA LEU A 430 -36.04 -19.25 20.09
C LEU A 430 -34.61 -18.67 19.96
N HIS A 431 -34.11 -18.03 21.01
CA HIS A 431 -32.76 -17.46 21.00
C HIS A 431 -31.66 -18.52 20.78
N ALA A 432 -31.89 -19.78 21.19
CA ALA A 432 -30.96 -20.87 20.89
C ALA A 432 -30.86 -21.14 19.37
N MET A 433 -31.98 -21.16 18.65
CA MET A 433 -31.98 -21.30 17.18
C MET A 433 -31.30 -20.12 16.49
N CYS A 434 -31.53 -18.89 16.94
CA CYS A 434 -30.88 -17.70 16.38
C CYS A 434 -29.35 -17.74 16.55
N ILE A 435 -28.86 -18.15 17.73
CA ILE A 435 -27.41 -18.32 17.98
C ILE A 435 -26.82 -19.48 17.16
N ILE A 436 -27.54 -20.59 17.00
CA ILE A 436 -27.12 -21.71 16.14
C ILE A 436 -27.02 -21.23 14.69
N SER A 437 -28.01 -20.49 14.17
CA SER A 437 -27.98 -19.91 12.81
C SER A 437 -26.78 -18.97 12.60
N LEU A 438 -26.42 -18.19 13.63
CA LEU A 438 -25.28 -17.27 13.57
C LEU A 438 -23.94 -18.04 13.59
N CYS A 439 -23.82 -19.09 14.40
CA CYS A 439 -22.66 -19.98 14.36
C CYS A 439 -22.54 -20.74 13.04
N CYS A 440 -23.66 -21.07 12.37
CA CYS A 440 -23.64 -21.63 11.02
C CYS A 440 -23.10 -20.62 9.99
N ALA A 441 -23.48 -19.34 10.08
CA ALA A 441 -22.98 -18.28 9.20
C ALA A 441 -21.48 -18.01 9.43
N ASP A 442 -21.07 -17.80 10.69
CA ASP A 442 -19.66 -17.61 11.09
C ASP A 442 -18.76 -18.81 10.75
N GLY A 443 -19.31 -20.04 10.78
CA GLY A 443 -18.60 -21.24 10.35
C GLY A 443 -18.18 -21.23 8.87
N LEU A 444 -18.93 -20.53 8.00
CA LEU A 444 -18.59 -20.42 6.57
C LEU A 444 -17.31 -19.59 6.34
N MET A 445 -17.05 -18.57 7.17
CA MET A 445 -15.79 -17.81 7.16
C MET A 445 -14.59 -18.70 7.53
N GLY A 446 -14.77 -19.62 8.48
CA GLY A 446 -13.75 -20.61 8.84
C GLY A 446 -13.40 -21.55 7.69
N ILE A 447 -14.42 -22.00 6.93
CA ILE A 447 -14.25 -22.82 5.71
C ILE A 447 -13.57 -22.03 4.60
N TYR A 448 -13.96 -20.76 4.38
CA TYR A 448 -13.29 -19.86 3.43
C TYR A 448 -11.78 -19.75 3.71
N LEU A 449 -11.39 -19.43 4.95
CA LEU A 449 -9.98 -19.37 5.33
C LEU A 449 -9.25 -20.72 5.18
N PHE A 450 -9.91 -21.84 5.49
CA PHE A 450 -9.34 -23.18 5.29
C PHE A 450 -8.98 -23.41 3.82
N MET A 451 -9.86 -23.03 2.90
CA MET A 451 -9.64 -23.17 1.46
C MET A 451 -8.51 -22.26 0.98
N ILE A 452 -8.45 -20.99 1.43
CA ILE A 452 -7.33 -20.09 1.10
C ILE A 452 -6.00 -20.67 1.59
N GLY A 453 -5.91 -21.17 2.83
CA GLY A 453 -4.71 -21.84 3.35
C GLY A 453 -4.33 -23.10 2.58
N ALA A 454 -5.31 -23.89 2.13
CA ALA A 454 -5.08 -25.07 1.31
C ALA A 454 -4.56 -24.73 -0.10
N TYR A 455 -5.01 -23.61 -0.70
CA TYR A 455 -4.49 -23.16 -2.00
C TYR A 455 -3.13 -22.46 -1.90
N ASP A 456 -2.82 -21.76 -0.80
CA ASP A 456 -1.47 -21.29 -0.49
C ASP A 456 -0.47 -22.45 -0.43
N LEU A 457 -0.79 -23.53 0.28
CA LEU A 457 0.03 -24.75 0.30
C LEU A 457 0.12 -25.45 -1.06
N LYS A 458 -0.88 -25.31 -1.94
CA LYS A 458 -0.92 -25.96 -3.26
C LYS A 458 -0.06 -25.23 -4.30
N PHE A 459 -0.03 -23.90 -4.26
CA PHE A 459 0.68 -23.08 -5.26
C PHE A 459 2.08 -22.65 -4.83
N ARG A 460 2.51 -23.08 -3.63
CA ARG A 460 3.79 -22.75 -3.01
C ARG A 460 5.00 -22.93 -3.94
N GLY A 461 5.78 -21.87 -4.12
CA GLY A 461 6.95 -21.84 -5.00
C GLY A 461 6.67 -21.52 -6.47
N GLU A 462 5.42 -21.62 -6.95
CA GLU A 462 5.05 -21.40 -8.36
C GLU A 462 3.80 -20.52 -8.54
N TYR A 463 3.36 -19.74 -7.54
CA TYR A 463 2.07 -19.06 -7.58
C TYR A 463 1.86 -18.17 -8.82
N ASN A 464 2.85 -17.38 -9.26
CA ASN A 464 2.71 -16.50 -10.43
C ASN A 464 2.31 -17.25 -11.72
N ARG A 465 2.76 -18.51 -11.89
CA ARG A 465 2.40 -19.38 -13.02
C ARG A 465 0.90 -19.74 -13.02
N HIS A 466 0.29 -19.75 -11.85
CA HIS A 466 -1.09 -20.13 -11.63
C HIS A 466 -2.03 -18.96 -11.28
N ALA A 467 -1.50 -17.78 -10.95
CA ALA A 467 -2.26 -16.63 -10.44
C ALA A 467 -3.47 -16.24 -11.31
N GLN A 468 -3.28 -16.02 -12.62
CA GLN A 468 -4.38 -15.72 -13.55
C GLN A 468 -5.41 -16.87 -13.59
N ALA A 469 -4.95 -18.11 -13.75
CA ALA A 469 -5.82 -19.29 -13.82
C ALA A 469 -6.56 -19.59 -12.51
N TRP A 470 -6.00 -19.17 -11.37
CA TRP A 470 -6.62 -19.22 -10.05
C TRP A 470 -7.71 -18.16 -9.90
N MET A 471 -7.39 -16.90 -10.18
CA MET A 471 -8.33 -15.77 -10.04
C MET A 471 -9.52 -15.86 -11.02
N ASP A 472 -9.29 -16.33 -12.24
CA ASP A 472 -10.36 -16.61 -13.21
C ASP A 472 -11.17 -17.87 -12.89
N SER A 473 -10.72 -18.71 -11.95
CA SER A 473 -11.37 -20.00 -11.67
C SER A 473 -12.73 -19.83 -10.97
N SER A 474 -13.65 -20.75 -11.28
CA SER A 474 -14.88 -20.92 -10.51
C SER A 474 -14.61 -21.29 -9.05
N GLN A 475 -13.44 -21.86 -8.73
CA GLN A 475 -13.05 -22.21 -7.36
C GLN A 475 -12.84 -20.96 -6.53
N CYS A 476 -12.00 -20.03 -6.99
CA CYS A 476 -11.79 -18.72 -6.37
C CYS A 476 -13.12 -17.96 -6.23
N GLN A 477 -13.93 -17.90 -7.30
CA GLN A 477 -15.19 -17.15 -7.29
C GLN A 477 -16.24 -17.72 -6.31
N VAL A 478 -16.32 -19.05 -6.17
CA VAL A 478 -17.20 -19.70 -5.17
C VAL A 478 -16.67 -19.49 -3.75
N ILE A 479 -15.36 -19.60 -3.54
CA ILE A 479 -14.71 -19.33 -2.23
C ILE A 479 -14.97 -17.88 -1.79
N GLY A 480 -14.85 -16.91 -2.69
CA GLY A 480 -15.20 -15.50 -2.44
C GLY A 480 -16.68 -15.27 -2.11
N SER A 481 -17.60 -15.93 -2.84
CA SER A 481 -19.03 -15.86 -2.53
C SER A 481 -19.36 -16.45 -1.16
N LEU A 482 -18.64 -17.47 -0.71
CA LEU A 482 -18.85 -18.09 0.61
C LEU A 482 -18.48 -17.14 1.76
N ALA A 483 -17.40 -16.36 1.61
CA ALA A 483 -17.03 -15.32 2.56
C ALA A 483 -18.08 -14.20 2.61
N MET A 484 -18.56 -13.72 1.46
CA MET A 484 -19.60 -12.69 1.40
C MET A 484 -20.96 -13.20 1.96
N LEU A 485 -21.30 -14.47 1.73
CA LEU A 485 -22.48 -15.08 2.37
C LEU A 485 -22.34 -15.07 3.90
N SER A 486 -21.15 -15.39 4.41
CA SER A 486 -20.86 -15.39 5.84
C SER A 486 -21.02 -14.00 6.47
N THR A 487 -20.39 -12.96 5.91
CA THR A 487 -20.40 -11.61 6.47
C THR A 487 -21.80 -11.00 6.53
N GLU A 488 -22.50 -11.00 5.40
CA GLU A 488 -23.78 -10.32 5.27
C GLU A 488 -24.88 -11.04 6.07
N VAL A 489 -24.86 -12.38 6.11
CA VAL A 489 -25.80 -13.15 6.95
C VAL A 489 -25.50 -12.93 8.44
N SER A 490 -24.23 -12.92 8.88
CA SER A 490 -23.89 -12.65 10.28
C SER A 490 -24.36 -11.26 10.74
N VAL A 491 -24.16 -10.20 9.96
CA VAL A 491 -24.62 -8.84 10.30
C VAL A 491 -26.16 -8.74 10.31
N LEU A 492 -26.86 -9.37 9.36
CA LEU A 492 -28.33 -9.39 9.35
C LEU A 492 -28.91 -10.20 10.51
N LEU A 493 -28.28 -11.31 10.91
CA LEU A 493 -28.66 -12.10 12.09
C LEU A 493 -28.40 -11.36 13.40
N LEU A 494 -27.28 -10.63 13.52
CA LEU A 494 -27.02 -9.73 14.65
C LEU A 494 -28.09 -8.62 14.71
N THR A 495 -28.41 -7.98 13.59
CA THR A 495 -29.48 -6.98 13.50
C THR A 495 -30.80 -7.55 14.00
N TYR A 496 -31.20 -8.73 13.52
CA TYR A 496 -32.43 -9.40 13.97
C TYR A 496 -32.43 -9.72 15.47
N LEU A 497 -31.32 -10.24 16.02
CA LEU A 497 -31.17 -10.51 17.46
C LEU A 497 -31.34 -9.24 18.31
N THR A 498 -30.84 -8.10 17.85
CA THR A 498 -31.01 -6.82 18.58
C THR A 498 -32.44 -6.31 18.54
N LEU A 499 -33.12 -6.45 17.40
CA LEU A 499 -34.54 -6.10 17.25
C LEU A 499 -35.46 -7.03 18.08
N GLU A 500 -35.17 -8.34 18.12
CA GLU A 500 -35.87 -9.29 18.98
C GLU A 500 -35.81 -8.86 20.46
N LYS A 501 -34.61 -8.51 20.94
CA LYS A 501 -34.42 -8.05 22.32
C LYS A 501 -34.99 -6.66 22.60
N TYR A 502 -34.91 -5.74 21.65
CA TYR A 502 -35.55 -4.43 21.73
C TYR A 502 -37.07 -4.55 21.96
N ILE A 503 -37.76 -5.36 21.13
CA ILE A 503 -39.21 -5.56 21.25
C ILE A 503 -39.57 -6.16 22.61
N CYS A 504 -38.86 -7.21 23.05
CA CYS A 504 -39.13 -7.88 24.33
C CYS A 504 -38.88 -7.01 25.57
N ILE A 505 -38.00 -6.00 25.49
CA ILE A 505 -37.67 -5.13 26.63
C ILE A 505 -38.51 -3.84 26.65
N VAL A 506 -38.82 -3.26 25.48
CA VAL A 506 -39.57 -1.99 25.39
C VAL A 506 -41.09 -2.21 25.33
N TYR A 507 -41.57 -3.34 24.78
CA TYR A 507 -43.00 -3.65 24.63
C TYR A 507 -43.43 -4.95 25.34
N PRO A 508 -43.17 -5.12 26.66
CA PRO A 508 -43.33 -6.40 27.37
C PRO A 508 -44.77 -6.92 27.50
N PHE A 509 -45.78 -6.12 27.14
CA PHE A 509 -47.22 -6.46 27.29
C PHE A 509 -48.00 -6.48 25.96
N GLN A 510 -47.34 -6.36 24.80
CA GLN A 510 -48.01 -6.41 23.50
C GLN A 510 -47.85 -7.76 22.80
N TYR A 511 -48.84 -8.12 21.97
CA TYR A 511 -48.89 -9.34 21.15
C TYR A 511 -47.85 -9.41 20.00
N LEU A 512 -46.81 -8.56 20.06
CA LEU A 512 -45.75 -8.44 19.05
C LEU A 512 -44.57 -9.40 19.27
N THR A 513 -44.54 -10.15 20.37
CA THR A 513 -43.47 -11.12 20.63
C THR A 513 -43.40 -12.17 19.49
N PRO A 514 -42.21 -12.45 18.92
CA PRO A 514 -42.10 -13.32 17.75
C PRO A 514 -42.30 -14.79 18.14
N GLY A 515 -43.47 -15.33 17.81
CA GLY A 515 -43.73 -16.76 17.95
C GLY A 515 -42.93 -17.61 16.95
N TRP A 516 -42.58 -18.83 17.33
CA TRP A 516 -41.71 -19.79 16.61
C TRP A 516 -41.80 -19.75 15.08
N ARG A 517 -43.01 -19.83 14.51
CA ARG A 517 -43.21 -19.82 13.04
C ARG A 517 -42.65 -18.55 12.40
N ARG A 518 -42.87 -17.37 13.01
CA ARG A 518 -42.35 -16.07 12.51
C ARG A 518 -40.82 -16.03 12.58
N THR A 519 -40.21 -16.46 13.69
CA THR A 519 -38.75 -16.52 13.84
C THR A 519 -38.11 -17.41 12.77
N VAL A 520 -38.64 -18.62 12.56
CA VAL A 520 -38.12 -19.54 11.52
C VAL A 520 -38.27 -18.95 10.11
N THR A 521 -39.42 -18.33 9.78
CA THR A 521 -39.60 -17.65 8.49
C THR A 521 -38.63 -16.48 8.29
N ILE A 522 -38.36 -15.67 9.33
CA ILE A 522 -37.42 -14.55 9.24
C ILE A 522 -35.98 -15.06 9.07
N LEU A 523 -35.55 -16.07 9.83
CA LEU A 523 -34.22 -16.68 9.68
C LEU A 523 -34.02 -17.24 8.26
N LEU A 524 -35.01 -17.97 7.73
CA LEU A 524 -34.96 -18.46 6.34
C LEU A 524 -34.93 -17.32 5.32
N GLY A 525 -35.68 -16.24 5.55
CA GLY A 525 -35.64 -15.03 4.72
C GLY A 525 -34.27 -14.35 4.68
N ILE A 526 -33.58 -14.26 5.83
CA ILE A 526 -32.22 -13.72 5.92
C ILE A 526 -31.23 -14.61 5.14
N TRP A 527 -31.31 -15.93 5.28
CA TRP A 527 -30.46 -16.85 4.51
C TRP A 527 -30.71 -16.77 3.00
N VAL A 528 -31.96 -16.70 2.55
CA VAL A 528 -32.31 -16.55 1.13
C VAL A 528 -31.82 -15.21 0.58
N PHE A 529 -32.00 -14.11 1.33
CA PHE A 529 -31.50 -12.79 0.93
C PHE A 529 -29.97 -12.76 0.83
N GLY A 530 -29.27 -13.27 1.86
CA GLY A 530 -27.80 -13.36 1.86
C GLY A 530 -27.26 -14.24 0.73
N PHE A 531 -27.96 -15.34 0.39
CA PHE A 531 -27.61 -16.17 -0.77
C PHE A 531 -27.80 -15.42 -2.10
N ILE A 532 -28.90 -14.68 -2.26
CA ILE A 532 -29.12 -13.84 -3.45
C ILE A 532 -27.99 -12.81 -3.60
N VAL A 533 -27.63 -12.11 -2.51
CA VAL A 533 -26.49 -11.18 -2.49
C VAL A 533 -25.19 -11.89 -2.90
N ALA A 534 -24.79 -12.93 -2.19
CA ALA A 534 -23.50 -13.60 -2.41
C ALA A 534 -23.35 -14.26 -3.79
N PHE A 535 -24.44 -14.73 -4.42
CA PHE A 535 -24.39 -15.47 -5.70
C PHE A 535 -24.85 -14.65 -6.92
N LEU A 536 -25.38 -13.43 -6.76
CA LEU A 536 -25.78 -12.57 -7.88
C LEU A 536 -24.60 -12.23 -8.84
N PRO A 537 -23.38 -11.87 -8.37
CA PRO A 537 -22.26 -11.59 -9.28
C PRO A 537 -21.80 -12.83 -10.06
N LEU A 538 -21.91 -14.02 -9.47
CA LEU A 538 -21.64 -15.31 -10.10
C LEU A 538 -22.65 -15.64 -11.22
N ALA A 539 -23.93 -15.37 -10.99
CA ALA A 539 -25.00 -15.62 -11.96
C ALA A 539 -24.94 -14.66 -13.16
N CYS A 540 -24.63 -13.39 -12.92
CA CYS A 540 -24.69 -12.33 -13.93
C CYS A 540 -23.31 -11.92 -14.48
N LYS A 541 -22.51 -12.90 -14.95
CA LYS A 541 -21.14 -12.68 -15.48
C LYS A 541 -21.02 -11.57 -16.52
N GLY A 542 -22.05 -11.35 -17.36
CA GLY A 542 -22.06 -10.27 -18.35
C GLY A 542 -22.09 -8.85 -17.76
N LEU A 543 -22.57 -8.68 -16.53
CA LEU A 543 -22.65 -7.39 -15.82
C LEU A 543 -21.50 -7.18 -14.83
N PHE A 544 -21.02 -8.27 -14.21
CA PHE A 544 -20.06 -8.21 -13.09
C PHE A 544 -18.67 -8.81 -13.41
N ARG A 545 -18.49 -9.44 -14.57
CA ARG A 545 -17.25 -10.15 -14.98
C ARG A 545 -16.70 -11.02 -13.84
N ASN A 546 -15.40 -10.96 -13.55
CA ASN A 546 -14.76 -11.72 -12.48
C ASN A 546 -14.72 -10.93 -11.15
N PHE A 547 -15.89 -10.46 -10.68
CA PHE A 547 -16.03 -9.63 -9.47
C PHE A 547 -15.30 -10.16 -8.21
N TYR A 548 -15.33 -11.47 -7.98
CA TYR A 548 -14.59 -12.11 -6.88
C TYR A 548 -13.12 -12.39 -7.21
N GLY A 549 -12.75 -12.44 -8.49
CA GLY A 549 -11.42 -12.79 -8.99
C GLY A 549 -10.50 -11.59 -9.19
N THR A 550 -10.71 -10.46 -8.50
CA THR A 550 -9.87 -9.27 -8.66
C THR A 550 -8.58 -9.30 -7.83
N ASN A 551 -8.41 -10.30 -6.95
CA ASN A 551 -7.21 -10.52 -6.14
C ASN A 551 -7.05 -12.01 -5.76
N GLY A 552 -5.84 -12.42 -5.38
CA GLY A 552 -5.55 -13.83 -5.07
C GLY A 552 -6.35 -14.41 -3.90
N VAL A 553 -6.80 -13.55 -2.97
CA VAL A 553 -7.60 -13.92 -1.77
C VAL A 553 -9.11 -14.00 -2.07
N CYS A 554 -9.50 -13.73 -3.32
CA CYS A 554 -10.85 -13.91 -3.87
C CYS A 554 -11.94 -13.03 -3.20
N PHE A 555 -11.59 -11.87 -2.63
CA PHE A 555 -12.54 -11.06 -1.83
C PHE A 555 -12.61 -9.58 -2.28
N PRO A 556 -13.80 -9.05 -2.65
CA PRO A 556 -13.96 -7.78 -3.37
C PRO A 556 -14.01 -6.54 -2.46
N LEU A 557 -13.17 -6.48 -1.42
CA LEU A 557 -13.08 -5.33 -0.51
C LEU A 557 -12.52 -4.09 -1.23
N HIS A 558 -11.29 -4.23 -1.71
CA HIS A 558 -10.60 -3.24 -2.54
C HIS A 558 -10.60 -3.74 -3.98
N SER A 559 -11.11 -2.91 -4.88
CA SER A 559 -11.09 -3.11 -6.33
C SER A 559 -10.58 -1.79 -6.90
N GLU A 560 -9.28 -1.74 -7.20
CA GLU A 560 -8.58 -0.52 -7.63
C GLU A 560 -9.25 0.09 -8.85
N GLN A 561 -9.67 -0.75 -9.79
CA GLN A 561 -10.60 -0.38 -10.87
C GLN A 561 -11.66 -1.49 -11.06
N PRO A 562 -12.93 -1.21 -10.77
CA PRO A 562 -14.03 -2.12 -11.11
C PRO A 562 -14.32 -2.02 -12.62
N GLU A 563 -14.12 -3.12 -13.35
CA GLU A 563 -14.27 -3.19 -14.81
C GLU A 563 -15.68 -2.79 -15.34
N THR A 564 -16.69 -2.73 -14.47
CA THR A 564 -18.02 -2.19 -14.80
C THR A 564 -18.54 -1.26 -13.70
N LEU A 565 -19.29 -0.23 -14.12
CA LEU A 565 -20.00 0.69 -13.23
C LEU A 565 -20.93 -0.06 -12.25
N TRP A 566 -21.55 -1.14 -12.71
CA TRP A 566 -22.44 -1.99 -11.92
C TRP A 566 -21.71 -2.70 -10.78
N ALA A 567 -20.50 -3.22 -11.01
CA ALA A 567 -19.67 -3.82 -9.97
C ALA A 567 -19.27 -2.79 -8.89
N HIS A 568 -18.98 -1.55 -9.29
CA HIS A 568 -18.67 -0.47 -8.35
C HIS A 568 -19.86 -0.15 -7.43
N VAL A 569 -21.02 0.16 -8.03
CA VAL A 569 -22.25 0.51 -7.30
C VAL A 569 -22.67 -0.63 -6.38
N TYR A 570 -22.61 -1.88 -6.85
CA TYR A 570 -22.91 -3.06 -6.05
C TYR A 570 -21.99 -3.20 -4.82
N SER A 571 -20.68 -3.07 -5.01
CA SER A 571 -19.69 -3.14 -3.92
C SER A 571 -19.91 -2.04 -2.86
N ILE A 572 -20.33 -0.83 -3.27
CA ILE A 572 -20.70 0.26 -2.34
C ILE A 572 -21.99 -0.08 -1.58
N VAL A 573 -23.04 -0.52 -2.29
CA VAL A 573 -24.35 -0.81 -1.70
C VAL A 573 -24.28 -1.91 -0.64
N ILE A 574 -23.46 -2.94 -0.83
CA ILE A 574 -23.25 -3.99 0.17
C ILE A 574 -22.32 -3.51 1.30
N PHE A 575 -21.04 -3.25 1.03
CA PHE A 575 -20.05 -3.02 2.08
C PHE A 575 -20.24 -1.72 2.86
N LEU A 576 -20.80 -0.68 2.24
CA LEU A 576 -21.11 0.58 2.93
C LEU A 576 -22.60 0.72 3.22
N GLY A 577 -23.46 0.57 2.22
CA GLY A 577 -24.90 0.86 2.34
C GLY A 577 -25.65 -0.02 3.33
N LEU A 578 -25.71 -1.33 3.07
CA LEU A 578 -26.47 -2.29 3.86
C LEU A 578 -25.93 -2.38 5.30
N ASN A 579 -24.60 -2.49 5.42
CA ASN A 579 -23.94 -2.62 6.72
C ASN A 579 -24.09 -1.34 7.57
N LEU A 580 -24.03 -0.13 6.98
CA LEU A 580 -24.33 1.11 7.71
C LEU A 580 -25.79 1.16 8.21
N VAL A 581 -26.76 0.73 7.39
CA VAL A 581 -28.18 0.67 7.80
C VAL A 581 -28.37 -0.32 8.96
N ALA A 582 -27.71 -1.48 8.90
CA ALA A 582 -27.70 -2.46 9.99
C ALA A 582 -27.15 -1.84 11.29
N PHE A 583 -25.97 -1.20 11.26
CA PHE A 583 -25.39 -0.56 12.45
C PHE A 583 -26.26 0.58 13.00
N LEU A 584 -26.89 1.39 12.15
CA LEU A 584 -27.81 2.44 12.60
C LEU A 584 -29.03 1.84 13.32
N ILE A 585 -29.65 0.80 12.77
CA ILE A 585 -30.77 0.08 13.42
C ILE A 585 -30.33 -0.49 14.76
N ILE A 586 -29.17 -1.13 14.82
CA ILE A 586 -28.59 -1.71 16.03
C ILE A 586 -28.36 -0.63 17.10
N VAL A 587 -27.64 0.45 16.77
CA VAL A 587 -27.30 1.53 17.72
C VAL A 587 -28.55 2.23 18.25
N LEU A 588 -29.53 2.55 17.39
CA LEU A 588 -30.80 3.15 17.81
C LEU A 588 -31.61 2.21 18.71
N SER A 589 -31.61 0.90 18.42
CA SER A 589 -32.27 -0.11 19.24
C SER A 589 -31.63 -0.21 20.63
N TYR A 590 -30.30 -0.23 20.74
CA TYR A 590 -29.62 -0.20 22.04
C TYR A 590 -29.84 1.09 22.81
N ALA A 591 -29.74 2.25 22.16
CA ALA A 591 -29.95 3.55 22.80
C ALA A 591 -31.37 3.64 23.41
N SER A 592 -32.39 3.28 22.63
CA SER A 592 -33.78 3.25 23.09
C SER A 592 -34.01 2.19 24.18
N MET A 593 -33.40 1.00 24.07
CA MET A 593 -33.47 -0.05 25.09
C MET A 593 -32.85 0.41 26.42
N PHE A 594 -31.64 0.97 26.42
CA PHE A 594 -30.99 1.47 27.63
C PHE A 594 -31.73 2.66 28.25
N TYR A 595 -32.24 3.58 27.43
CA TYR A 595 -33.08 4.69 27.89
C TYR A 595 -34.35 4.17 28.60
N ASN A 596 -35.04 3.19 28.02
CA ASN A 596 -36.24 2.59 28.64
C ASN A 596 -35.91 1.80 29.91
N ILE A 597 -34.76 1.11 29.98
CA ILE A 597 -34.27 0.45 31.21
C ILE A 597 -34.02 1.49 32.31
N GLN A 598 -33.39 2.62 32.00
CA GLN A 598 -33.14 3.70 32.96
C GLN A 598 -34.45 4.37 33.42
N ARG A 599 -35.42 4.55 32.51
CA ARG A 599 -36.73 5.15 32.80
C ARG A 599 -37.66 4.24 33.60
N THR A 600 -37.67 2.92 33.36
CA THR A 600 -38.52 1.97 34.09
C THR A 600 -37.90 1.51 35.41
N GLY A 601 -36.56 1.48 35.50
CA GLY A 601 -35.82 1.09 36.70
C GLY A 601 -36.08 1.95 37.93
N THR A 602 -36.59 3.18 37.76
CA THR A 602 -36.95 4.09 38.85
C THR A 602 -38.39 3.92 39.37
N GLN A 603 -39.26 3.16 38.67
CA GLN A 603 -40.71 3.16 38.94
C GLN A 603 -41.31 1.84 39.45
N THR A 604 -40.64 0.68 39.34
CA THR A 604 -41.27 -0.61 39.71
C THR A 604 -40.38 -1.59 40.49
N THR A 605 -40.47 -1.55 41.82
CA THR A 605 -39.81 -2.51 42.73
C THR A 605 -40.37 -3.94 42.65
N LYS A 606 -41.62 -4.13 42.19
CA LYS A 606 -42.33 -5.43 42.22
C LYS A 606 -42.05 -6.38 41.03
N TYR A 607 -41.54 -5.90 39.89
CA TYR A 607 -41.27 -6.73 38.69
C TYR A 607 -39.78 -7.07 38.48
N SER A 608 -38.97 -6.91 39.54
CA SER A 608 -37.51 -7.04 39.58
C SER A 608 -36.89 -8.15 38.72
N ASN A 609 -37.34 -9.40 38.85
CA ASN A 609 -36.47 -10.55 38.52
C ASN A 609 -36.45 -10.91 37.03
N HIS A 610 -37.58 -10.80 36.31
CA HIS A 610 -37.61 -11.02 34.86
C HIS A 610 -36.82 -9.94 34.12
N ILE A 611 -37.06 -8.67 34.46
CA ILE A 611 -36.37 -7.52 33.87
C ILE A 611 -34.86 -7.58 34.16
N LYS A 612 -34.43 -7.92 35.39
CA LYS A 612 -32.99 -8.11 35.70
C LYS A 612 -32.35 -9.24 34.89
N LYS A 613 -33.07 -10.33 34.59
CA LYS A 613 -32.57 -11.43 33.72
C LYS A 613 -32.31 -10.89 32.31
N GLU A 614 -33.31 -10.23 31.70
CA GLU A 614 -33.17 -9.68 30.35
C GLU A 614 -32.18 -8.52 30.24
N VAL A 615 -32.09 -7.63 31.24
CA VAL A 615 -31.06 -6.56 31.30
C VAL A 615 -29.65 -7.13 31.40
N THR A 616 -29.46 -8.25 32.11
CA THR A 616 -28.15 -8.93 32.18
C THR A 616 -27.78 -9.55 30.83
N ILE A 617 -28.77 -10.07 30.10
CA ILE A 617 -28.62 -10.63 28.75
C ILE A 617 -28.37 -9.51 27.72
N ALA A 618 -29.06 -8.38 27.82
CA ALA A 618 -28.86 -7.20 26.97
C ALA A 618 -27.45 -6.60 27.11
N LYS A 619 -26.92 -6.48 28.34
CA LYS A 619 -25.52 -6.05 28.56
C LYS A 619 -24.49 -7.00 27.93
N ARG A 620 -24.80 -8.29 27.83
CA ARG A 620 -23.96 -9.29 27.15
C ARG A 620 -24.01 -9.12 25.62
N PHE A 621 -25.19 -8.96 25.03
CA PHE A 621 -25.33 -8.71 23.59
C PHE A 621 -24.73 -7.36 23.15
N PHE A 622 -24.78 -6.34 24.00
CA PHE A 622 -24.09 -5.07 23.77
C PHE A 622 -22.57 -5.24 23.58
N SER A 623 -21.94 -6.15 24.34
CA SER A 623 -20.51 -6.46 24.18
C SER A 623 -20.18 -7.14 22.86
N ILE A 624 -21.08 -8.01 22.36
CA ILE A 624 -20.94 -8.70 21.05
C ILE A 624 -21.05 -7.68 19.90
N VAL A 625 -22.03 -6.79 20.01
CA VAL A 625 -22.27 -5.74 19.01
C VAL A 625 -21.14 -4.72 18.95
N ILE A 626 -20.48 -4.42 20.09
CA ILE A 626 -19.28 -3.58 20.09
C ILE A 626 -18.11 -4.29 19.38
N THR A 627 -17.86 -5.58 19.65
CA THR A 627 -16.75 -6.30 18.99
C THR A 627 -16.95 -6.40 17.48
N ASP A 628 -18.19 -6.64 17.03
CA ASP A 628 -18.56 -6.64 15.61
C ASP A 628 -18.36 -5.24 15.00
N SER A 629 -18.95 -4.18 15.58
CA SER A 629 -18.81 -2.79 15.11
C SER A 629 -17.35 -2.35 14.97
N LEU A 630 -16.49 -2.75 15.92
CA LEU A 630 -15.05 -2.42 15.88
C LEU A 630 -14.31 -3.11 14.72
N CYS A 631 -14.73 -4.30 14.30
CA CYS A 631 -14.15 -5.00 13.15
C CYS A 631 -14.57 -4.36 11.81
N TRP A 632 -15.75 -3.73 11.76
CA TRP A 632 -16.25 -3.05 10.56
C TRP A 632 -15.73 -1.62 10.36
N ILE A 633 -15.25 -0.93 11.40
CA ILE A 633 -14.67 0.42 11.27
C ILE A 633 -13.51 0.47 10.23
N PRO A 634 -12.51 -0.43 10.25
CA PRO A 634 -11.47 -0.48 9.22
C PRO A 634 -12.03 -0.70 7.80
N ILE A 635 -13.06 -1.52 7.65
CA ILE A 635 -13.72 -1.82 6.36
C ILE A 635 -14.37 -0.55 5.80
N PHE A 636 -15.11 0.19 6.62
CA PHE A 636 -15.70 1.47 6.22
C PHE A 636 -14.63 2.51 5.86
N ILE A 637 -13.54 2.61 6.64
CA ILE A 637 -12.43 3.53 6.34
C ILE A 637 -11.78 3.21 5.00
N LEU A 638 -11.43 1.94 4.74
CA LEU A 638 -10.85 1.53 3.46
C LEU A 638 -11.81 1.78 2.28
N LYS A 639 -13.12 1.59 2.46
CA LYS A 639 -14.09 1.83 1.40
C LYS A 639 -14.29 3.33 1.12
N ILE A 640 -14.21 4.18 2.14
CA ILE A 640 -14.23 5.65 1.99
C ILE A 640 -12.95 6.15 1.31
N LEU A 641 -11.76 5.64 1.68
CA LEU A 641 -10.50 5.98 1.00
C LEU A 641 -10.49 5.56 -0.47
N SER A 642 -11.05 4.38 -0.78
CA SER A 642 -11.26 3.89 -2.14
C SER A 642 -12.22 4.79 -2.95
N LEU A 643 -13.27 5.33 -2.33
CA LEU A 643 -14.17 6.31 -2.96
C LEU A 643 -13.50 7.68 -3.20
N LEU A 644 -12.48 8.02 -2.41
CA LEU A 644 -11.67 9.24 -2.58
C LEU A 644 -10.53 9.07 -3.61
N GLN A 645 -10.46 7.92 -4.29
CA GLN A 645 -9.38 7.57 -5.24
C GLN A 645 -7.97 7.68 -4.65
N VAL A 646 -7.83 7.43 -3.34
CA VAL A 646 -6.53 7.29 -2.69
C VAL A 646 -6.00 5.88 -2.98
N GLU A 647 -4.75 5.78 -3.44
CA GLU A 647 -4.04 4.50 -3.61
C GLU A 647 -3.85 3.83 -2.25
N ILE A 648 -4.32 2.58 -2.10
CA ILE A 648 -4.23 1.83 -0.84
C ILE A 648 -3.32 0.62 -1.05
N PRO A 649 -2.18 0.52 -0.35
CA PRO A 649 -1.32 -0.66 -0.44
C PRO A 649 -2.10 -1.97 -0.17
N GLY A 650 -2.01 -2.92 -1.11
CA GLY A 650 -2.73 -4.21 -1.02
C GLY A 650 -2.39 -5.02 0.23
N THR A 651 -1.23 -4.76 0.84
CA THR A 651 -0.86 -5.25 2.19
C THR A 651 -1.93 -4.92 3.24
N ILE A 652 -2.46 -3.70 3.25
CA ILE A 652 -3.48 -3.26 4.22
C ILE A 652 -4.81 -3.98 3.95
N SER A 653 -5.21 -4.09 2.68
CA SER A 653 -6.41 -4.86 2.30
C SER A 653 -6.29 -6.33 2.74
N SER A 654 -5.10 -6.93 2.60
CA SER A 654 -4.81 -8.31 3.06
C SER A 654 -5.06 -8.49 4.55
N TRP A 655 -4.51 -7.60 5.39
CA TRP A 655 -4.70 -7.67 6.84
C TRP A 655 -6.18 -7.49 7.23
N VAL A 656 -6.95 -6.65 6.53
CA VAL A 656 -8.38 -6.50 6.83
C VAL A 656 -9.17 -7.77 6.46
N VAL A 657 -8.94 -8.37 5.29
CA VAL A 657 -9.67 -9.57 4.85
C VAL A 657 -9.26 -10.84 5.62
N ILE A 658 -7.96 -11.02 5.90
CA ILE A 658 -7.44 -12.26 6.50
C ILE A 658 -7.50 -12.24 8.03
N PHE A 659 -7.31 -11.07 8.66
CA PHE A 659 -7.18 -10.96 10.12
C PHE A 659 -8.37 -10.25 10.76
N ILE A 660 -8.76 -9.05 10.31
CA ILE A 660 -9.82 -8.29 10.99
C ILE A 660 -11.21 -8.89 10.76
N LEU A 661 -11.58 -9.15 9.50
CA LEU A 661 -12.88 -9.68 9.14
C LEU A 661 -13.21 -11.04 9.83
N PRO A 662 -12.28 -12.03 9.89
CA PRO A 662 -12.60 -13.33 10.47
C PRO A 662 -12.44 -13.41 12.00
N ILE A 663 -11.78 -12.43 12.63
CA ILE A 663 -11.62 -12.37 14.10
C ILE A 663 -12.97 -12.29 14.82
N ASN A 664 -13.94 -11.59 14.24
CA ASN A 664 -15.30 -11.49 14.79
C ASN A 664 -15.94 -12.88 14.92
N SER A 665 -15.95 -13.65 13.84
CA SER A 665 -16.47 -15.02 13.78
C SER A 665 -15.70 -16.03 14.66
N ALA A 666 -14.45 -15.74 15.01
CA ALA A 666 -13.65 -16.50 15.98
C ALA A 666 -14.00 -16.16 17.45
N LEU A 667 -14.26 -14.89 17.75
CA LEU A 667 -14.60 -14.41 19.10
C LEU A 667 -16.08 -14.62 19.47
N ASN A 668 -16.98 -14.64 18.49
CA ASN A 668 -18.40 -14.87 18.66
C ASN A 668 -18.72 -16.15 19.49
N PRO A 669 -18.17 -17.34 19.19
CA PRO A 669 -18.26 -18.54 20.04
C PRO A 669 -17.95 -18.34 21.53
N ILE A 670 -16.88 -17.60 21.84
CA ILE A 670 -16.45 -17.28 23.20
C ILE A 670 -17.52 -16.45 23.89
N LEU A 671 -17.98 -15.38 23.22
CA LEU A 671 -19.01 -14.47 23.74
C LEU A 671 -20.39 -15.14 23.86
N TYR A 672 -20.70 -16.14 23.04
CA TYR A 672 -21.95 -16.93 23.12
C TYR A 672 -21.91 -18.04 24.18
N THR A 673 -20.75 -18.37 24.75
CA THR A 673 -20.60 -19.55 25.61
C THR A 673 -20.09 -19.24 27.02
N LEU A 674 -18.92 -18.60 27.14
CA LEU A 674 -18.24 -18.37 28.43
C LEU A 674 -19.02 -17.50 29.42
N THR A 675 -19.89 -16.61 28.93
CA THR A 675 -20.73 -15.72 29.74
C THR A 675 -22.14 -16.30 30.03
N THR A 676 -22.32 -17.62 29.92
CA THR A 676 -23.61 -18.32 30.17
C THR A 676 -23.59 -19.09 31.49
N ARG A 677 -24.60 -18.87 32.36
CA ARG A 677 -24.72 -19.54 33.67
C ARG A 677 -24.54 -21.07 33.65
N PRO A 678 -25.33 -21.85 32.87
CA PRO A 678 -25.17 -23.31 32.81
C PRO A 678 -23.80 -23.78 32.35
N PHE A 679 -23.06 -22.99 31.55
CA PHE A 679 -21.69 -23.32 31.14
C PHE A 679 -20.68 -23.04 32.26
N LYS A 680 -20.86 -21.94 33.01
CA LYS A 680 -20.08 -21.68 34.22
C LYS A 680 -20.34 -22.75 35.29
N GLU A 681 -21.59 -23.22 35.41
CA GLU A 681 -22.00 -24.28 36.33
C GLU A 681 -21.45 -25.65 35.92
N THR A 682 -21.52 -26.06 34.64
CA THR A 682 -20.87 -27.31 34.19
C THR A 682 -19.35 -27.24 34.24
N ILE A 683 -18.70 -26.11 33.93
CA ILE A 683 -17.27 -25.95 34.20
C ILE A 683 -16.97 -26.08 35.70
N MET A 684 -17.76 -25.45 36.58
CA MET A 684 -17.56 -25.58 38.03
C MET A 684 -17.75 -27.02 38.52
N GLN A 685 -18.70 -27.78 37.97
CA GLN A 685 -18.89 -29.20 38.27
C GLN A 685 -17.73 -30.07 37.73
N VAL A 686 -17.31 -29.86 36.48
CA VAL A 686 -16.16 -30.56 35.89
C VAL A 686 -14.87 -30.25 36.65
N TRP A 687 -14.64 -28.99 37.03
CA TRP A 687 -13.46 -28.56 37.77
C TRP A 687 -13.50 -29.05 39.23
N ALA A 688 -14.68 -29.11 39.87
CA ALA A 688 -14.85 -29.73 41.18
C ALA A 688 -14.56 -31.24 41.13
N ASN A 689 -15.11 -31.96 40.14
CA ASN A 689 -14.83 -33.38 39.91
C ASN A 689 -13.34 -33.62 39.60
N TYR A 690 -12.69 -32.73 38.85
CA TYR A 690 -11.25 -32.79 38.57
C TYR A 690 -10.40 -32.51 39.82
N ARG A 691 -10.87 -31.61 40.69
CA ARG A 691 -10.23 -31.29 41.99
C ARG A 691 -10.39 -32.43 43.01
N GLN A 692 -11.52 -33.15 42.98
CA GLN A 692 -11.71 -34.41 43.72
C GLN A 692 -10.91 -35.57 43.12
N LYS A 693 -10.63 -35.57 41.81
CA LYS A 693 -9.80 -36.58 41.13
C LYS A 693 -8.29 -36.34 41.23
N ARG A 694 -7.80 -35.37 42.01
CA ARG A 694 -6.39 -35.33 42.44
C ARG A 694 -6.19 -36.29 43.62
N PRO A 695 -5.39 -37.36 43.48
CA PRO A 695 -4.95 -38.14 44.64
C PRO A 695 -4.05 -37.26 45.52
N LEU A 696 -4.21 -37.38 46.84
CA LEU A 696 -3.15 -37.00 47.77
C LEU A 696 -1.98 -37.98 47.59
N LEU A 697 -0.76 -37.47 47.49
CA LEU A 697 0.40 -38.25 47.06
C LEU A 697 0.86 -39.23 48.15
N SER A 698 0.42 -40.48 48.08
CA SER A 698 0.88 -41.58 48.94
C SER A 698 0.61 -42.95 48.30
N GLY A 699 1.60 -43.85 48.35
CA GLY A 699 1.42 -45.31 48.28
C GLY A 699 0.75 -45.95 47.03
N HIS A 700 1.56 -46.35 46.06
CA HIS A 700 1.25 -47.43 45.11
C HIS A 700 1.43 -48.83 45.76
N PRO A 701 0.99 -49.97 45.15
CA PRO A 701 -0.13 -50.21 44.22
C PRO A 701 -0.85 -51.59 44.47
N ALA A 702 -1.49 -52.15 43.42
CA ALA A 702 -2.05 -53.52 43.21
C ALA A 702 -3.57 -53.69 43.48
N HIS A 703 -4.37 -54.40 42.66
CA HIS A 703 -4.12 -55.08 41.37
C HIS A 703 -5.31 -54.94 40.38
N HIS A 704 -5.07 -55.29 39.10
CA HIS A 704 -5.98 -55.34 37.93
C HIS A 704 -6.96 -56.56 37.93
N PRO A 705 -7.92 -56.73 36.97
CA PRO A 705 -8.60 -55.76 36.07
C PRO A 705 -10.12 -56.02 35.75
N SER A 706 -10.70 -55.12 34.92
CA SER A 706 -11.62 -55.38 33.78
C SER A 706 -13.15 -55.58 33.92
N LEU A 707 -13.87 -54.99 32.94
CA LEU A 707 -15.22 -55.30 32.39
C LEU A 707 -16.46 -55.16 33.33
N THR A 708 -17.68 -54.77 32.90
CA THR A 708 -18.22 -54.33 31.59
C THR A 708 -19.35 -53.27 31.77
N TRP A 709 -19.96 -52.81 30.67
CA TRP A 709 -21.04 -51.82 30.60
C TRP A 709 -22.46 -52.36 30.90
N GLN A 710 -23.30 -51.53 31.53
CA GLN A 710 -24.75 -51.33 31.28
C GLN A 710 -25.13 -49.96 31.91
N GLU A 711 -25.87 -49.01 31.31
CA GLU A 711 -27.18 -49.03 30.62
C GLU A 711 -28.40 -49.29 31.54
N MET A 712 -29.58 -48.67 31.36
CA MET A 712 -29.91 -47.36 30.76
C MET A 712 -31.32 -46.88 31.19
N TRP A 713 -31.41 -45.72 31.86
CA TRP A 713 -32.66 -44.99 32.19
C TRP A 713 -33.72 -45.80 33.03
N PRO A 714 -35.06 -45.58 32.97
CA PRO A 714 -35.76 -45.04 34.16
C PRO A 714 -37.00 -45.86 34.62
N LEU A 715 -37.54 -45.55 35.81
CA LEU A 715 -38.95 -45.87 36.15
C LEU A 715 -39.52 -44.94 37.23
N GLN A 716 -40.79 -45.14 37.59
CA GLN A 716 -41.72 -44.12 38.08
C GLN A 716 -42.46 -44.53 39.38
N GLU A 717 -43.11 -43.53 40.01
CA GLU A 717 -44.37 -43.64 40.80
C GLU A 717 -44.33 -43.76 42.35
N ASN A 718 -44.89 -42.70 42.98
CA ASN A 718 -45.87 -42.67 44.08
C ASN A 718 -45.61 -43.18 45.53
N SER A 719 -45.30 -42.20 46.39
CA SER A 719 -46.12 -41.76 47.56
C SER A 719 -46.51 -42.73 48.70
N HIS A 720 -45.94 -42.49 49.89
CA HIS A 720 -46.62 -42.36 51.20
C HIS A 720 -45.72 -41.48 52.13
N GLY A 721 -46.20 -40.70 53.11
CA GLY A 721 -47.58 -40.33 53.42
C GLY A 721 -47.90 -40.27 54.93
N LEU A 722 -47.25 -39.41 55.74
CA LEU A 722 -47.59 -39.24 57.18
C LEU A 722 -47.10 -37.89 57.78
N THR A 723 -47.93 -37.32 58.66
CA THR A 723 -47.74 -36.15 59.57
C THR A 723 -48.67 -36.37 60.80
N PRO A 724 -48.78 -35.51 61.84
CA PRO A 724 -48.05 -34.28 62.20
C PRO A 724 -47.50 -34.30 63.68
N GLY A 725 -46.94 -33.19 64.19
CA GLY A 725 -46.75 -33.02 65.66
C GLY A 725 -45.77 -31.92 66.13
N HIS A 726 -46.29 -30.90 66.81
CA HIS A 726 -45.60 -30.05 67.82
C HIS A 726 -46.16 -30.45 69.23
N PRO A 727 -45.61 -30.06 70.40
CA PRO A 727 -44.97 -28.76 70.70
C PRO A 727 -43.82 -28.72 71.77
N LEU A 728 -43.33 -27.49 72.04
CA LEU A 728 -42.82 -26.91 73.32
C LEU A 728 -41.56 -27.43 74.10
N GLU A 729 -40.80 -26.42 74.59
CA GLU A 729 -39.95 -26.35 75.80
C GLU A 729 -38.69 -27.25 76.00
N MET A 730 -37.82 -27.02 77.02
CA MET A 730 -36.90 -25.87 77.25
C MET A 730 -35.90 -26.16 78.42
N THR A 731 -34.60 -25.77 78.29
CA THR A 731 -33.52 -25.79 79.33
C THR A 731 -33.12 -27.16 79.93
N SER A 732 -31.96 -27.41 80.55
CA SER A 732 -30.74 -26.63 80.94
C SER A 732 -29.45 -27.40 80.47
N ALA A 733 -28.19 -27.30 80.93
CA ALA A 733 -27.38 -26.64 81.99
C ALA A 733 -25.94 -26.41 81.44
N LEU A 734 -25.05 -25.50 81.92
CA LEU A 734 -24.30 -25.34 83.20
C LEU A 734 -23.25 -26.44 83.48
N ALA A 735 -21.99 -26.19 83.92
CA ALA A 735 -21.27 -24.99 84.39
C ALA A 735 -19.76 -25.03 83.94
N LYS A 736 -18.82 -24.10 84.21
CA LYS A 736 -18.48 -23.36 85.47
C LYS A 736 -17.51 -22.17 85.22
N LEU A 737 -17.34 -21.29 86.24
CA LEU A 737 -16.51 -20.06 86.29
C LEU A 737 -15.76 -20.01 87.69
N THR A 738 -14.96 -19.03 88.18
CA THR A 738 -14.84 -17.55 88.00
C THR A 738 -13.39 -16.94 87.89
N PRO A 739 -12.73 -16.21 88.85
CA PRO A 739 -12.12 -14.89 88.51
C PRO A 739 -10.73 -14.46 89.08
N VAL A 740 -10.17 -13.41 88.45
CA VAL A 740 -9.46 -12.17 88.93
C VAL A 740 -8.83 -12.07 90.35
N GLU A 741 -7.58 -11.55 90.43
CA GLU A 741 -7.14 -10.51 91.42
C GLU A 741 -5.93 -9.64 90.89
N ASN A 742 -5.39 -8.69 91.67
CA ASN A 742 -4.69 -7.45 91.21
C ASN A 742 -3.29 -7.12 91.86
N ALA A 743 -2.61 -6.08 91.30
CA ALA A 743 -1.58 -5.19 91.92
C ALA A 743 -0.13 -5.75 92.17
N ASN A 744 0.97 -4.97 92.25
CA ASN A 744 1.31 -3.54 91.99
C ASN A 744 2.84 -3.33 91.81
N GLU A 745 3.27 -2.15 91.29
CA GLU A 745 4.59 -1.45 91.51
C GLU A 745 5.94 -2.16 91.13
N GLU A 746 7.13 -1.53 91.19
CA GLU A 746 7.68 -0.36 90.46
C GLU A 746 9.25 -0.39 90.44
N TYR A 747 9.92 0.54 89.74
CA TYR A 747 11.36 0.97 89.81
C TYR A 747 12.55 0.23 89.10
N ASN A 748 13.36 1.05 88.40
CA ASN A 748 14.78 0.97 87.94
C ASN A 748 15.59 -0.36 88.07
N GLY A 749 16.28 -0.92 87.08
CA GLY A 749 16.92 -0.36 85.88
C GLY A 749 18.48 -0.33 85.97
N THR A 750 19.19 -1.08 85.11
CA THR A 750 20.65 -0.91 84.84
C THR A 750 21.09 -1.50 83.48
N ALA A 751 22.03 -0.81 82.81
CA ALA A 751 23.05 -1.21 81.80
C ALA A 751 22.90 -2.50 80.92
N ALA A 752 23.31 -2.56 79.63
CA ALA A 752 24.02 -1.60 78.76
C ALA A 752 23.86 -1.93 77.23
N CYS A 753 24.36 -1.01 76.38
CA CYS A 753 24.81 -1.05 74.96
C CYS A 753 24.66 -2.32 74.05
N THR A 754 24.60 -2.20 72.71
CA THR A 754 25.15 -1.15 71.81
C THR A 754 24.39 -0.99 70.47
N GLN A 755 24.45 0.22 69.86
CA GLN A 755 24.30 0.58 68.43
C GLN A 755 23.00 0.17 67.67
N GLN A 756 22.08 1.10 67.32
CA GLN A 756 22.10 2.16 66.26
C GLN A 756 21.89 1.62 64.82
N GLN A 757 21.10 2.21 63.92
CA GLN A 757 20.17 3.38 63.88
C GLN A 757 19.20 3.16 62.68
N GLN A 758 17.88 3.42 62.67
CA GLN A 758 17.12 4.70 62.73
C GLN A 758 17.54 5.75 61.66
N LYS A 759 16.65 6.53 61.02
CA LYS A 759 15.25 6.91 61.35
C LYS A 759 14.46 7.46 60.13
N GLN A 760 13.14 7.58 60.25
CA GLN A 760 12.30 8.53 59.48
C GLN A 760 11.97 9.76 60.35
N HIS A 761 11.84 10.98 59.78
CA HIS A 761 10.57 11.73 59.72
C HIS A 761 10.64 13.17 59.15
N THR A 762 9.45 13.65 58.78
CA THR A 762 8.96 14.94 58.26
C THR A 762 9.41 16.23 58.98
N VAL A 763 9.29 17.41 58.33
CA VAL A 763 8.65 18.64 58.88
C VAL A 763 8.45 19.78 57.82
N LEU A 764 7.51 20.71 58.09
CA LEU A 764 7.26 22.05 57.48
C LEU A 764 6.59 22.23 56.08
N SER A 765 5.28 22.51 56.14
CA SER A 765 4.48 23.61 55.50
C SER A 765 5.09 24.52 54.41
N VAL A 766 4.34 24.80 53.32
CA VAL A 766 3.64 26.11 53.09
C VAL A 766 2.74 26.11 51.82
N ARG A 767 1.57 26.74 52.01
CA ARG A 767 0.49 27.20 51.09
C ARG A 767 0.88 27.77 49.71
N SER A 768 0.16 27.36 48.65
CA SER A 768 -0.28 28.25 47.54
C SER A 768 -1.52 27.71 46.81
N GLN A 769 -2.17 28.50 45.94
CA GLN A 769 -3.46 28.20 45.30
C GLN A 769 -3.45 28.41 43.77
N LYS A 770 -4.49 27.87 43.11
CA LYS A 770 -4.91 28.07 41.70
C LYS A 770 -4.59 29.45 41.10
N GLN A 771 -4.21 29.47 39.81
CA GLN A 771 -5.06 30.06 38.74
C GLN A 771 -4.56 29.76 37.32
N THR A 772 -5.43 30.04 36.33
CA THR A 772 -5.24 29.96 34.88
C THR A 772 -5.33 31.38 34.26
N PRO A 773 -5.47 31.59 32.94
CA PRO A 773 -4.42 31.60 31.92
C PRO A 773 -4.26 32.98 31.21
N ASN A 774 -3.26 33.17 30.32
CA ASN A 774 -3.43 33.76 28.96
C ASN A 774 -2.12 34.19 28.23
N MET A 775 -2.13 33.98 26.90
CA MET A 775 -1.57 34.76 25.76
C MET A 775 -0.24 35.56 25.76
N LEU A 776 0.44 35.40 24.61
CA LEU A 776 1.10 36.41 23.71
C LEU A 776 2.64 36.59 23.64
N THR A 777 3.08 36.75 22.37
CA THR A 777 4.31 37.34 21.79
C THR A 777 5.70 36.62 21.81
N ASN A 778 6.08 36.19 20.60
CA ASN A 778 7.37 36.42 19.88
C ASN A 778 8.67 35.62 20.15
N ASN A 779 9.27 35.20 19.02
CA ASN A 779 10.69 34.96 18.69
C ASN A 779 11.53 34.07 19.65
N HIS A 780 12.04 32.90 19.21
CA HIS A 780 13.17 32.88 18.27
C HIS A 780 13.38 31.56 17.47
N THR A 781 14.14 31.74 16.39
CA THR A 781 14.80 30.80 15.46
C THR A 781 15.34 29.45 16.00
N HIS A 782 15.03 28.36 15.27
CA HIS A 782 15.96 27.32 14.75
C HIS A 782 15.14 26.45 13.77
N THR A 783 15.40 26.31 12.45
CA THR A 783 16.59 25.80 11.72
C THR A 783 16.93 24.32 11.98
N GLN A 784 16.30 23.42 11.23
CA GLN A 784 17.04 22.31 10.61
C GLN A 784 16.29 21.76 9.40
N THR A 785 16.78 22.11 8.21
CA THR A 785 16.63 21.31 7.00
C THR A 785 17.52 20.07 7.11
N ASN A 786 17.12 18.99 6.45
CA ASN A 786 18.05 18.04 5.86
C ASN A 786 17.42 17.53 4.56
N GLU A 787 18.00 17.94 3.43
CA GLU A 787 17.72 17.41 2.11
C GLU A 787 18.48 16.08 1.93
N LEU A 788 18.08 15.29 0.93
CA LEU A 788 18.97 14.32 0.28
C LEU A 788 18.58 14.18 -1.19
N ILE A 789 19.04 15.17 -1.96
CA ILE A 789 19.33 15.14 -3.40
C ILE A 789 20.73 15.74 -3.54
#